data_AF-I1S2L4-F1
#
_entry.id   AF-I1S2L4-F1
#
_cell.length_a   1.000
_cell.length_b   1.000
_cell.length_c   1.000
_cell.angle_alpha   90.00
_cell.angle_beta   90.00
_cell.angle_gamma   90.00
#
_symmetry.space_group_name_H-M   'P 1'
#
loop_
_entity.id
_entity.type
_entity.pdbx_description
1 polymer ?
#
loop_
_entity_poly.entity_id
_entity_poly.type
_entity_poly.pdbx_seq_one_letter_code
_entity_poly.pdbx_strand_id
1 'polypeptide(L)'
;MLGEPQNDAPRLRLCANDDERYEICISIRDKLIAAHQSHVCHVAISHRLMVDECRSYKRKFDSIKTRDPHLKEKQESEWEYYVGIASKNVAQWEEKRSSLCAAARYWGTERLQYYEWFAQTKHFCKKLAVAAKRVPNWEEAVIKLNQIRLNRHHAVGKQRITADGPEIRCWDLDMLKSWINKSPYGIKRKENIDQLEFRPVYRQELESHGLDKYGLLVAQGSRIEVPLPNYPATAPPRPSIPSKRQISDSLGSQNNIDRNPKRQQQQIAPDKQTKQISGHEHVRPVHNTEGISHTSLSPLRAESTRSSIQSHFEELLSPISDTNDVPLSPSLSPDISNEGNDEDNDEGNGEGNDELETGPIQDSLSIEITQFPTQWSGDDSEAALFLEDVRRELQLRPKRSKQSRTWGDDTVKSLRSLLSCIQSPNINPANGPIEIHLLSSEEAQRRVETGSSDIPIIVDGDQSFLWDPSPRVIQQLFNNGWIVNLDRQVSVQIPSLPTTGASCELKSLREVKTRFLKNIPHDEPWNLLNLSNPLPPSVLPRFLAGPNCQLIQRVREWLVNYDSAERESLDLRKMKKWHAVTEWALLSEGGHNTGSHMDSHGMGTWITVQEGRIGFGYISPDRNFNWAAWRNDHSYHGHRARYVVLKAGQTVYFPPGTIHFVFRSRKEQTFAIGGHVLQWSNILRFLHVLKEQETDDTVTNEDVTTASGAFWRDPIMGLVQERIKEGAVEMLGGLEVANRIMDILKNWEDCDLKMEDVFDLK
;
A
#
# COMPACT_ATOMS: atom_id res chain seq x y z
N MET A 1 12.20 35.13 3.52
CA MET A 1 11.68 35.07 2.12
C MET A 1 11.10 33.69 1.73
N LEU A 2 10.61 32.91 2.69
CA LEU A 2 9.51 31.93 2.58
C LEU A 2 8.81 32.12 3.93
N GLY A 3 7.51 32.43 3.94
CA GLY A 3 6.85 33.27 4.95
C GLY A 3 7.46 33.23 6.36
N GLU A 4 7.90 34.40 6.82
CA GLU A 4 8.08 34.61 8.26
C GLU A 4 6.77 34.19 8.94
N PRO A 5 6.81 33.56 10.13
CA PRO A 5 5.60 33.45 10.94
C PRO A 5 5.12 34.90 11.08
N GLN A 6 4.02 35.25 10.40
CA GLN A 6 3.69 36.65 10.09
C GLN A 6 3.56 37.53 11.35
N ASN A 7 3.50 36.89 12.52
CA ASN A 7 3.41 37.55 13.81
C ASN A 7 4.70 37.51 14.65
N ASP A 8 5.70 36.65 14.41
CA ASP A 8 6.80 36.46 15.38
C ASP A 8 8.10 37.22 15.03
N ALA A 9 8.42 37.38 13.74
CA ALA A 9 9.62 38.14 13.34
C ALA A 9 9.55 39.64 13.71
N PRO A 10 8.42 40.35 13.51
CA PRO A 10 8.28 41.71 14.02
C PRO A 10 8.34 41.77 15.54
N ARG A 11 7.77 40.78 16.26
CA ARG A 11 7.81 40.72 17.73
C ARG A 11 9.23 40.59 18.26
N LEU A 12 10.06 39.72 17.68
CA LEU A 12 11.46 39.56 18.08
C LEU A 12 12.31 40.81 17.75
N ARG A 13 12.07 41.44 16.59
CA ARG A 13 12.80 42.65 16.16
C ARG A 13 12.43 43.90 16.96
N LEU A 14 11.24 43.96 17.55
CA LEU A 14 10.76 45.09 18.35
C LEU A 14 11.19 45.04 19.82
N CYS A 15 11.77 43.93 20.29
CA CYS A 15 12.29 43.82 21.66
C CYS A 15 13.49 44.73 21.91
N ALA A 16 13.52 45.35 23.09
CA ALA A 16 14.53 46.32 23.48
C ALA A 16 15.87 45.67 23.85
N ASN A 17 15.85 44.43 24.35
CA ASN A 17 17.02 43.69 24.79
C ASN A 17 16.94 42.19 24.46
N ASP A 18 18.06 41.47 24.61
CA ASP A 18 18.19 40.05 24.24
C ASP A 18 17.44 39.10 25.20
N ASP A 19 17.17 39.53 26.43
CA ASP A 19 16.45 38.75 27.45
C ASP A 19 14.94 38.70 27.12
N GLU A 20 14.35 39.83 26.73
CA GLU A 20 12.98 39.88 26.19
C GLU A 20 12.84 39.01 24.93
N ARG A 21 13.84 39.02 24.04
CA ARG A 21 13.85 38.15 22.86
C ARG A 21 13.93 36.69 23.27
N TYR A 22 14.73 36.36 24.29
CA TYR A 22 14.89 35.00 24.77
C TYR A 22 13.57 34.45 25.31
N GLU A 23 12.86 35.19 26.15
CA GLU A 23 11.53 34.78 26.66
C GLU A 23 10.51 34.55 25.53
N ILE A 24 10.53 35.39 24.50
CA ILE A 24 9.69 35.18 23.31
C ILE A 24 10.13 33.93 22.55
N CYS A 25 11.43 33.68 22.41
CA CYS A 25 11.94 32.46 21.79
C CYS A 25 11.53 31.21 22.57
N ILE A 26 11.54 31.24 23.91
CA ILE A 26 11.02 30.15 24.74
C ILE A 26 9.52 29.96 24.50
N SER A 27 8.73 31.03 24.49
CA SER A 27 7.29 30.93 24.19
C SER A 27 7.01 30.35 22.80
N ILE A 28 7.81 30.73 21.78
CA ILE A 28 7.71 30.16 20.43
C ILE A 28 8.11 28.68 20.45
N ARG A 29 9.22 28.32 21.11
CA ARG A 29 9.67 26.95 21.31
C ARG A 29 8.56 26.09 21.92
N ASP A 30 7.97 26.53 23.02
CA ASP A 30 6.96 25.77 23.76
C ASP A 30 5.68 25.60 22.96
N LYS A 31 5.29 26.62 22.18
CA LYS A 31 4.18 26.49 21.22
C LYS A 31 4.49 25.48 20.11
N LEU A 32 5.72 25.46 19.62
CA LEU A 32 6.15 24.50 18.59
C LEU A 32 6.21 23.07 19.14
N ILE A 33 6.60 22.90 20.41
CA ILE A 33 6.52 21.64 21.15
C ILE A 33 5.04 21.25 21.34
N ALA A 34 4.20 22.13 21.88
CA ALA A 34 2.80 21.82 22.15
C ALA A 34 1.99 21.49 20.87
N ALA A 35 2.36 22.05 19.72
CA ALA A 35 1.72 21.79 18.42
C ALA A 35 2.18 20.48 17.75
N HIS A 36 2.72 19.51 18.50
CA HIS A 36 3.53 18.42 17.97
C HIS A 36 2.83 17.54 16.91
N GLN A 37 3.27 17.73 15.65
CA GLN A 37 3.44 16.77 14.53
C GLN A 37 3.10 17.37 13.14
N SER A 38 2.42 18.53 13.05
CA SER A 38 1.86 18.96 11.75
C SER A 38 2.75 19.86 10.88
N HIS A 39 3.79 20.55 11.40
CA HIS A 39 4.48 21.60 10.62
C HIS A 39 6.03 21.59 10.68
N VAL A 40 6.67 20.59 10.06
CA VAL A 40 8.14 20.48 9.85
C VAL A 40 8.78 21.82 9.45
N CYS A 41 8.16 22.53 8.50
CA CYS A 41 8.70 23.79 7.97
C CYS A 41 8.53 24.98 8.93
N HIS A 42 7.48 25.01 9.74
CA HIS A 42 7.33 26.07 10.75
C HIS A 42 8.40 25.94 11.84
N VAL A 43 8.71 24.72 12.28
CA VAL A 43 9.80 24.50 13.23
C VAL A 43 11.13 24.98 12.63
N ALA A 44 11.46 24.60 11.40
CA ALA A 44 12.71 24.99 10.75
C ALA A 44 12.82 26.51 10.55
N ILE A 45 11.75 27.16 10.10
CA ILE A 45 11.71 28.61 9.85
C ILE A 45 11.80 29.38 11.17
N SER A 46 10.98 29.02 12.16
CA SER A 46 10.97 29.68 13.46
C SER A 46 12.28 29.46 14.20
N HIS A 47 12.85 28.26 14.16
CA HIS A 47 14.18 28.00 14.75
C HIS A 47 15.24 28.92 14.14
N ARG A 48 15.30 29.00 12.81
CA ARG A 48 16.27 29.86 12.13
C ARG A 48 16.10 31.33 12.48
N LEU A 49 14.86 31.81 12.51
CA LEU A 49 14.53 33.17 12.95
C LEU A 49 15.02 33.43 14.39
N MET A 50 14.77 32.51 15.31
CA MET A 50 15.22 32.64 16.70
C MET A 50 16.76 32.62 16.82
N VAL A 51 17.45 31.79 16.05
CA VAL A 51 18.93 31.77 15.98
C VAL A 51 19.49 33.08 15.42
N ASP A 52 18.86 33.63 14.39
CA ASP A 52 19.31 34.85 13.72
C ASP A 52 19.04 36.11 14.56
N GLU A 53 17.94 36.15 15.32
CA GLU A 53 17.48 37.34 16.04
C GLU A 53 17.81 37.35 17.55
N CYS A 54 18.09 36.20 18.19
CA CYS A 54 18.33 36.09 19.63
C CYS A 54 19.65 35.35 19.98
N ARG A 55 20.61 36.08 20.59
CA ARG A 55 21.94 35.53 20.92
C ARG A 55 21.90 34.58 22.09
N SER A 56 21.09 34.86 23.12
CA SER A 56 20.89 33.98 24.26
C SER A 56 20.25 32.65 23.88
N TYR A 57 19.27 32.67 22.97
CA TYR A 57 18.65 31.46 22.43
C TYR A 57 19.68 30.60 21.70
N LYS A 58 20.45 31.20 20.77
CA LYS A 58 21.50 30.51 20.04
C LYS A 58 22.53 29.88 20.97
N ARG A 59 23.02 30.61 21.97
CA ARG A 59 23.98 30.09 22.97
C ARG A 59 23.44 28.89 23.74
N LYS A 60 22.19 28.96 24.20
CA LYS A 60 21.54 27.84 24.90
C LYS A 60 21.39 26.63 23.97
N PHE A 61 20.89 26.84 22.76
CA PHE A 61 20.72 25.79 21.74
C PHE A 61 22.04 25.09 21.40
N ASP A 62 23.10 25.86 21.10
CA ASP A 62 24.43 25.32 20.78
C ASP A 62 25.05 24.59 21.98
N SER A 63 24.84 25.10 23.20
CA SER A 63 25.31 24.45 24.42
C SER A 63 24.67 23.09 24.65
N ILE A 64 23.38 22.93 24.36
CA ILE A 64 22.69 21.64 24.49
C ILE A 64 23.09 20.70 23.36
N LYS A 65 23.19 21.21 22.14
CA LYS A 65 23.58 20.43 20.95
C LYS A 65 24.97 19.78 21.07
N THR A 66 25.87 20.40 21.82
CA THR A 66 27.26 19.95 21.99
C THR A 66 27.51 19.19 23.30
N ARG A 67 26.47 18.97 24.11
CA ARG A 67 26.62 18.38 25.45
C ARG A 67 26.62 16.84 25.43
N ASP A 68 27.35 16.27 26.38
CA ASP A 68 27.33 14.84 26.70
C ASP A 68 25.97 14.45 27.36
N PRO A 69 25.24 13.45 26.83
CA PRO A 69 23.92 13.05 27.32
C PRO A 69 23.87 12.46 28.75
N HIS A 70 25.00 12.29 29.43
CA HIS A 70 25.09 11.67 30.76
C HIS A 70 24.82 12.60 31.97
N LEU A 71 24.60 13.90 31.79
CA LEU A 71 24.33 14.86 32.86
C LEU A 71 22.91 15.42 32.71
N LYS A 72 21.94 14.97 33.54
CA LYS A 72 20.51 15.29 33.36
C LYS A 72 19.93 16.13 34.50
N GLU A 73 19.36 17.30 34.18
CA GLU A 73 18.35 18.01 34.99
C GLU A 73 16.99 18.12 34.25
N LYS A 74 15.89 18.24 35.01
CA LYS A 74 14.50 18.18 34.51
C LYS A 74 14.09 19.33 33.57
N GLN A 75 14.66 20.53 33.68
CA GLN A 75 14.41 21.63 32.72
C GLN A 75 15.19 21.48 31.41
N GLU A 76 16.14 20.54 31.36
CA GLU A 76 16.99 20.32 30.19
C GLU A 76 16.38 19.32 29.21
N SER A 77 15.42 18.49 29.67
CA SER A 77 14.74 17.51 28.82
C SER A 77 13.88 18.13 27.71
N GLU A 78 13.16 19.23 27.99
CA GLU A 78 12.37 19.95 26.97
C GLU A 78 13.26 20.59 25.90
N TRP A 79 14.43 21.06 26.35
CA TRP A 79 15.42 21.70 25.51
C TRP A 79 16.13 20.68 24.61
N GLU A 80 16.51 19.52 25.14
CA GLU A 80 17.06 18.39 24.39
C GLU A 80 16.04 17.87 23.36
N TYR A 81 14.79 17.70 23.77
CA TYR A 81 13.69 17.30 22.89
C TYR A 81 13.55 18.28 21.72
N TYR A 82 13.39 19.57 22.01
CA TYR A 82 13.27 20.60 20.99
C TYR A 82 14.49 20.69 20.07
N VAL A 83 15.72 20.57 20.60
CA VAL A 83 16.95 20.59 19.81
C VAL A 83 16.98 19.44 18.80
N GLY A 84 16.55 18.24 19.20
CA GLY A 84 16.42 17.10 18.29
C GLY A 84 15.43 17.37 17.15
N ILE A 85 14.25 17.89 17.50
CA ILE A 85 13.18 18.20 16.53
C ILE A 85 13.61 19.32 15.57
N ALA A 86 14.15 20.42 16.10
CA ALA A 86 14.61 21.54 15.32
C ALA A 86 15.73 21.13 14.35
N SER A 87 16.70 20.34 14.81
CA SER A 87 17.82 19.88 13.98
C SER A 87 17.34 18.99 12.82
N LYS A 88 16.46 18.02 13.10
CA LYS A 88 15.86 17.14 12.07
C LYS A 88 15.07 17.95 11.04
N ASN A 89 14.24 18.89 11.51
CA ASN A 89 13.38 19.70 10.64
C ASN A 89 14.18 20.70 9.79
N VAL A 90 15.25 21.30 10.32
CA VAL A 90 16.15 22.18 9.56
C VAL A 90 16.84 21.42 8.43
N ALA A 91 17.33 20.20 8.68
CA ALA A 91 17.94 19.37 7.65
C ALA A 91 16.95 19.05 6.52
N GLN A 92 15.74 18.60 6.87
CA GLN A 92 14.68 18.32 5.89
C GLN A 92 14.25 19.57 5.11
N TRP A 93 14.21 20.73 5.75
CA TRP A 93 13.92 22.00 5.10
C TRP A 93 15.00 22.38 4.09
N GLU A 94 16.28 22.32 4.45
CA GLU A 94 17.38 22.69 3.55
C GLU A 94 17.41 21.83 2.28
N GLU A 95 17.06 20.55 2.38
CA GLU A 95 16.95 19.67 1.23
C GLU A 95 15.87 20.07 0.20
N LYS A 96 14.78 20.67 0.67
CA LYS A 96 13.63 21.08 -0.16
C LYS A 96 13.66 22.57 -0.51
N ARG A 97 14.42 23.37 0.25
CA ARG A 97 14.45 24.83 0.22
C ARG A 97 14.66 25.38 -1.18
N SER A 98 15.67 24.89 -1.90
CA SER A 98 16.00 25.39 -3.25
C SER A 98 14.82 25.23 -4.21
N SER A 99 14.10 24.12 -4.11
CA SER A 99 12.95 23.81 -4.97
C SER A 99 11.73 24.63 -4.58
N LEU A 100 11.45 24.78 -3.28
CA LEU A 100 10.36 25.62 -2.78
C LEU A 100 10.60 27.10 -3.09
N CYS A 101 11.83 27.61 -2.92
CA CYS A 101 12.21 28.96 -3.34
C CYS A 101 12.01 29.18 -4.84
N ALA A 102 12.35 28.18 -5.66
CA ALA A 102 12.13 28.26 -7.10
C ALA A 102 10.64 28.30 -7.45
N ALA A 103 9.80 27.47 -6.84
CA ALA A 103 8.35 27.51 -7.04
C ALA A 103 7.74 28.83 -6.56
N ALA A 104 8.12 29.30 -5.37
CA ALA A 104 7.69 30.58 -4.80
C ALA A 104 8.01 31.78 -5.70
N ARG A 105 9.15 31.75 -6.40
CA ARG A 105 9.54 32.81 -7.33
C ARG A 105 8.56 33.00 -8.49
N TYR A 106 7.89 31.93 -8.91
CA TYR A 106 6.94 31.97 -10.01
C TYR A 106 5.48 32.09 -9.54
N TRP A 107 5.11 31.33 -8.50
CA TRP A 107 3.72 31.21 -8.06
C TRP A 107 3.44 31.89 -6.72
N GLY A 108 4.39 32.62 -6.14
CA GLY A 108 4.19 33.32 -4.87
C GLY A 108 4.23 32.39 -3.65
N THR A 109 4.64 32.95 -2.50
CA THR A 109 4.77 32.21 -1.24
C THR A 109 3.44 31.89 -0.60
N GLU A 110 2.45 32.76 -0.79
CA GLU A 110 1.10 32.66 -0.25
C GLU A 110 0.37 31.39 -0.74
N ARG A 111 0.65 30.95 -1.97
CA ARG A 111 0.08 29.72 -2.55
C ARG A 111 0.75 28.48 -1.99
N LEU A 112 2.08 28.49 -1.90
CA LEU A 112 2.84 27.41 -1.26
C LEU A 112 2.39 27.17 0.19
N GLN A 113 2.06 28.25 0.90
CA GLN A 113 1.52 28.19 2.26
C GLN A 113 0.10 27.64 2.28
N TYR A 114 -0.79 28.20 1.47
CA TYR A 114 -2.20 27.79 1.45
C TYR A 114 -2.41 26.33 1.03
N TYR A 115 -1.60 25.85 0.10
CA TYR A 115 -1.60 24.45 -0.34
C TYR A 115 -0.71 23.53 0.49
N GLU A 116 -0.09 24.08 1.53
CA GLU A 116 0.75 23.34 2.46
C GLU A 116 1.88 22.55 1.74
N TRP A 117 2.35 23.04 0.58
CA TRP A 117 3.36 22.38 -0.24
C TRP A 117 4.73 22.26 0.43
N PHE A 118 4.93 23.00 1.51
CA PHE A 118 6.08 22.87 2.39
C PHE A 118 6.09 21.53 3.14
N ALA A 119 4.93 20.91 3.38
CA ALA A 119 4.83 19.60 4.03
C ALA A 119 5.13 18.42 3.07
N GLN A 120 5.19 18.69 1.77
CA GLN A 120 5.32 17.66 0.74
C GLN A 120 6.75 17.10 0.63
N THR A 121 6.91 15.95 -0.03
CA THR A 121 8.21 15.27 -0.18
C THR A 121 9.20 16.08 -1.04
N LYS A 122 10.50 15.81 -0.90
CA LYS A 122 11.56 16.42 -1.73
C LYS A 122 11.33 16.19 -3.23
N HIS A 123 10.86 15.00 -3.58
CA HIS A 123 10.52 14.65 -4.96
C HIS A 123 9.37 15.53 -5.50
N PHE A 124 8.31 15.69 -4.70
CA PHE A 124 7.21 16.58 -5.04
C PHE A 124 7.69 18.02 -5.23
N CYS A 125 8.45 18.58 -4.27
CA CYS A 125 8.95 19.95 -4.35
C CYS A 125 9.82 20.17 -5.60
N LYS A 126 10.64 19.20 -6.00
CA LYS A 126 11.41 19.26 -7.25
C LYS A 126 10.50 19.32 -8.48
N LYS A 127 9.48 18.47 -8.55
CA LYS A 127 8.50 18.48 -9.65
C LYS A 127 7.70 19.79 -9.68
N LEU A 128 7.31 20.29 -8.51
CA LEU A 128 6.63 21.57 -8.34
C LEU A 128 7.48 22.71 -8.89
N ALA A 129 8.75 22.78 -8.52
CA ALA A 129 9.69 23.78 -9.01
C ALA A 129 9.85 23.74 -10.53
N VAL A 130 9.95 22.53 -11.11
CA VAL A 130 10.07 22.36 -12.56
C VAL A 130 8.78 22.77 -13.28
N ALA A 131 7.62 22.37 -12.76
CA ALA A 131 6.33 22.74 -13.32
C ALA A 131 6.11 24.26 -13.26
N ALA A 132 6.39 24.88 -12.12
CA ALA A 132 6.32 26.33 -11.93
C ALA A 132 7.28 27.08 -12.87
N LYS A 133 8.48 26.56 -13.10
CA LYS A 133 9.41 27.13 -14.08
C LYS A 133 8.91 27.02 -15.52
N ARG A 134 8.19 25.96 -15.85
CA ARG A 134 7.66 25.70 -17.21
C ARG A 134 6.37 26.46 -17.49
N VAL A 135 5.54 26.64 -16.47
CA VAL A 135 4.28 27.40 -16.54
C VAL A 135 4.32 28.48 -15.44
N PRO A 136 5.06 29.57 -15.65
CA PRO A 136 5.34 30.55 -14.60
C PRO A 136 4.14 31.43 -14.24
N ASN A 137 3.20 31.62 -15.16
CA ASN A 137 1.98 32.37 -14.91
C ASN A 137 0.97 31.50 -14.16
N TRP A 138 0.53 31.94 -12.97
CA TRP A 138 -0.38 31.17 -12.13
C TRP A 138 -1.75 30.98 -12.76
N GLU A 139 -2.30 32.00 -13.41
CA GLU A 139 -3.63 31.93 -14.05
C GLU A 139 -3.65 30.85 -15.14
N GLU A 140 -2.56 30.77 -15.92
CA GLU A 140 -2.35 29.71 -16.90
C GLU A 140 -2.19 28.33 -16.25
N ALA A 141 -1.41 28.25 -15.17
CA ALA A 141 -1.21 27.01 -14.42
C ALA A 141 -2.53 26.48 -13.85
N VAL A 142 -3.39 27.33 -13.30
CA VAL A 142 -4.71 26.97 -12.77
C VAL A 142 -5.62 26.42 -13.86
N ILE A 143 -5.68 27.06 -15.02
CA ILE A 143 -6.49 26.58 -16.16
C ILE A 143 -6.05 25.16 -16.54
N LYS A 144 -4.74 24.95 -16.71
CA LYS A 144 -4.18 23.64 -17.08
C LYS A 144 -4.39 22.60 -15.98
N LEU A 145 -4.13 22.96 -14.73
CA LEU A 145 -4.30 22.07 -13.57
C LEU A 145 -5.75 21.66 -13.39
N ASN A 146 -6.71 22.57 -13.56
CA ASN A 146 -8.13 22.22 -13.45
C ASN A 146 -8.56 21.26 -14.55
N GLN A 147 -8.10 21.44 -15.79
CA GLN A 147 -8.36 20.50 -16.89
C GLN A 147 -7.73 19.13 -16.64
N ILE A 148 -6.48 19.09 -16.19
CA ILE A 148 -5.78 17.85 -15.82
C ILE A 148 -6.54 17.12 -14.70
N ARG A 149 -6.95 17.86 -13.66
CA ARG A 149 -7.62 17.31 -12.47
C ARG A 149 -9.04 16.85 -12.77
N LEU A 150 -9.79 17.60 -13.56
CA LEU A 150 -11.13 17.20 -14.01
C LEU A 150 -11.07 15.93 -14.87
N ASN A 151 -10.10 15.86 -15.79
CA ASN A 151 -9.87 14.65 -16.57
C ASN A 151 -9.43 13.46 -15.69
N ARG A 152 -8.64 13.69 -14.62
CA ARG A 152 -8.34 12.67 -13.61
C ARG A 152 -9.60 12.23 -12.85
N HIS A 153 -10.47 13.16 -12.50
CA HIS A 153 -11.73 12.89 -11.80
C HIS A 153 -12.68 11.99 -12.61
N HIS A 154 -12.81 12.25 -13.92
CA HIS A 154 -13.67 11.46 -14.80
C HIS A 154 -13.03 10.17 -15.33
N ALA A 155 -11.72 9.96 -15.13
CA ALA A 155 -11.05 8.75 -15.59
C ALA A 155 -11.37 7.55 -14.69
N VAL A 156 -11.97 6.50 -15.26
CA VAL A 156 -12.26 5.22 -14.60
C VAL A 156 -10.96 4.60 -14.05
N GLY A 157 -10.94 4.25 -12.76
CA GLY A 157 -9.79 3.63 -12.11
C GLY A 157 -8.71 4.60 -11.59
N LYS A 158 -8.93 5.93 -11.70
CA LYS A 158 -8.09 6.94 -11.06
C LYS A 158 -8.78 7.57 -9.84
N GLN A 159 -7.98 8.00 -8.86
CA GLN A 159 -8.49 8.56 -7.60
C GLN A 159 -9.24 9.88 -7.86
N ARG A 160 -10.47 9.96 -7.36
CA ARG A 160 -11.37 11.11 -7.50
C ARG A 160 -10.88 12.29 -6.64
N ILE A 161 -11.35 13.48 -6.97
CA ILE A 161 -11.15 14.67 -6.13
C ILE A 161 -11.95 14.47 -4.84
N THR A 162 -11.29 14.47 -3.69
CA THR A 162 -11.88 14.20 -2.37
C THR A 162 -12.21 15.50 -1.61
N ALA A 163 -12.92 15.37 -0.48
CA ALA A 163 -13.32 16.46 0.40
C ALA A 163 -12.15 17.13 1.16
N ASP A 164 -10.97 16.51 1.19
CA ASP A 164 -9.85 16.94 2.04
C ASP A 164 -8.96 18.03 1.38
N GLY A 165 -9.38 18.58 0.23
CA GLY A 165 -8.79 19.78 -0.37
C GLY A 165 -8.18 19.59 -1.77
N PRO A 166 -7.53 20.64 -2.31
CA PRO A 166 -7.01 20.67 -3.68
C PRO A 166 -5.70 19.86 -3.81
N GLU A 167 -5.81 18.54 -3.77
CA GLU A 167 -4.64 17.65 -3.87
C GLU A 167 -4.09 17.66 -5.31
N ILE A 168 -3.04 18.45 -5.54
CA ILE A 168 -2.19 18.38 -6.73
C ILE A 168 -1.16 17.28 -6.52
N ARG A 169 -1.06 16.34 -7.46
CA ARG A 169 -0.11 15.21 -7.37
C ARG A 169 1.12 15.43 -8.25
N CYS A 170 2.16 14.63 -8.00
CA CYS A 170 3.35 14.58 -8.86
C CYS A 170 3.00 14.34 -10.33
N TRP A 171 1.99 13.51 -10.61
CA TRP A 171 1.51 13.26 -11.97
C TRP A 171 0.86 14.49 -12.61
N ASP A 172 0.07 15.26 -11.85
CA ASP A 172 -0.53 16.50 -12.36
C ASP A 172 0.57 17.52 -12.72
N LEU A 173 1.62 17.60 -11.90
CA LEU A 173 2.79 18.44 -12.15
C LEU A 173 3.62 17.96 -13.35
N ASP A 174 3.70 16.65 -13.57
CA ASP A 174 4.36 16.06 -14.75
C ASP A 174 3.59 16.32 -16.05
N MET A 175 2.27 16.37 -16.00
CA MET A 175 1.47 16.81 -17.13
C MET A 175 1.57 18.31 -17.33
N LEU A 176 1.48 19.10 -16.27
CA LEU A 176 1.58 20.56 -16.32
C LEU A 176 2.92 21.00 -16.91
N LYS A 177 4.05 20.40 -16.50
CA LYS A 177 5.37 20.72 -17.06
C LYS A 177 5.49 20.39 -18.54
N SER A 178 4.74 19.39 -19.03
CA SER A 178 4.74 18.94 -20.42
C SER A 178 3.71 19.70 -21.28
N TRP A 179 2.72 20.35 -20.68
CA TRP A 179 1.75 21.20 -21.36
C TRP A 179 2.31 22.63 -21.49
N ILE A 180 3.28 22.81 -22.40
CA ILE A 180 4.10 24.04 -22.46
C ILE A 180 3.31 25.24 -23.03
N ASN A 181 2.46 25.03 -24.04
CA ASN A 181 1.74 26.11 -24.72
C ASN A 181 0.24 26.11 -24.38
N LYS A 182 -0.51 27.05 -24.97
CA LYS A 182 -1.97 27.15 -24.85
C LYS A 182 -2.71 26.32 -25.89
N SER A 183 -2.02 25.41 -26.59
CA SER A 183 -2.65 24.48 -27.53
C SER A 183 -3.25 23.29 -26.77
N PRO A 184 -4.20 22.56 -27.36
CA PRO A 184 -4.72 21.35 -26.75
C PRO A 184 -3.60 20.35 -26.43
N TYR A 185 -3.63 19.76 -25.24
CA TYR A 185 -2.64 18.81 -24.77
C TYR A 185 -3.13 17.38 -25.00
N GLY A 186 -2.43 16.67 -25.88
CA GLY A 186 -2.73 15.28 -26.18
C GLY A 186 -2.35 14.35 -25.02
N ILE A 187 -3.35 13.74 -24.40
CA ILE A 187 -3.18 12.63 -23.48
C ILE A 187 -3.24 11.34 -24.30
N LYS A 188 -2.11 10.63 -24.38
CA LYS A 188 -2.09 9.30 -24.98
C LYS A 188 -2.84 8.33 -24.08
N ARG A 189 -4.02 7.88 -24.51
CA ARG A 189 -4.67 6.68 -23.98
C ARG A 189 -4.55 5.57 -25.00
N LYS A 190 -4.69 4.34 -24.52
CA LYS A 190 -4.42 3.07 -25.21
C LYS A 190 -4.77 3.01 -26.70
N GLU A 191 -5.86 3.66 -27.14
CA GLU A 191 -6.32 3.65 -28.54
C GLU A 191 -6.90 5.00 -29.02
N ASN A 192 -6.85 6.06 -28.20
CA ASN A 192 -7.33 7.41 -28.55
C ASN A 192 -6.45 8.50 -27.91
N ILE A 193 -6.26 9.61 -28.62
CA ILE A 193 -5.66 10.81 -28.05
C ILE A 193 -6.80 11.67 -27.53
N ASP A 194 -7.07 11.60 -26.23
CA ASP A 194 -7.94 12.59 -25.59
C ASP A 194 -7.16 13.91 -25.53
N GLN A 195 -7.78 15.01 -25.96
CA GLN A 195 -7.15 16.32 -25.92
C GLN A 195 -7.72 17.12 -24.76
N LEU A 196 -6.85 17.58 -23.86
CA LEU A 196 -7.23 18.63 -22.90
C LEU A 196 -7.18 19.97 -23.60
N GLU A 197 -8.29 20.67 -23.64
CA GLU A 197 -8.36 22.02 -24.20
C GLU A 197 -7.82 23.03 -23.19
N PHE A 198 -7.09 24.03 -23.67
CA PHE A 198 -6.70 25.16 -22.83
C PHE A 198 -7.90 26.11 -22.68
N ARG A 199 -8.78 25.79 -21.75
CA ARG A 199 -9.93 26.63 -21.38
C ARG A 199 -10.28 26.49 -19.91
N PRO A 200 -10.89 27.52 -19.30
CA PRO A 200 -11.47 27.39 -17.96
C PRO A 200 -12.48 26.23 -17.90
N VAL A 201 -12.58 25.60 -16.73
CA VAL A 201 -13.64 24.64 -16.44
C VAL A 201 -14.93 25.39 -16.13
N TYR A 202 -16.04 24.99 -16.76
CA TYR A 202 -17.34 25.65 -16.60
C TYR A 202 -18.18 25.01 -15.50
N ARG A 203 -19.09 25.77 -14.88
CA ARG A 203 -20.00 25.29 -13.82
C ARG A 203 -20.75 24.01 -14.19
N GLN A 204 -21.13 23.84 -15.45
CA GLN A 204 -21.85 22.66 -15.92
C GLN A 204 -21.00 21.38 -15.90
N GLU A 205 -19.67 21.53 -15.92
CA GLU A 205 -18.71 20.42 -15.86
C GLU A 205 -18.31 20.10 -14.41
N LEU A 206 -18.74 20.92 -13.45
CA LEU A 206 -18.27 20.87 -12.06
C LEU A 206 -19.11 19.98 -11.14
N GLU A 207 -20.27 19.48 -11.56
CA GLU A 207 -21.21 18.66 -10.75
C GLU A 207 -21.22 19.06 -9.25
N SER A 208 -20.50 18.32 -8.39
CA SER A 208 -20.36 18.52 -6.94
C SER A 208 -19.04 19.20 -6.50
N HIS A 209 -18.46 20.08 -7.32
CA HIS A 209 -17.15 20.70 -7.08
C HIS A 209 -17.22 22.23 -7.20
N GLY A 210 -16.36 22.92 -6.44
CA GLY A 210 -16.17 24.37 -6.46
C GLY A 210 -14.74 24.77 -6.83
N LEU A 211 -14.44 26.07 -6.78
CA LEU A 211 -13.08 26.60 -6.90
C LEU A 211 -12.67 27.23 -5.58
N ASP A 212 -11.42 26.98 -5.18
CA ASP A 212 -10.83 27.60 -4.00
C ASP A 212 -10.43 29.08 -4.23
N LYS A 213 -9.88 29.71 -3.18
CA LYS A 213 -9.46 31.13 -3.21
C LYS A 213 -8.42 31.49 -4.27
N TYR A 214 -7.69 30.52 -4.83
CA TYR A 214 -6.70 30.73 -5.90
C TYR A 214 -7.13 30.10 -7.23
N GLY A 215 -8.38 29.62 -7.33
CA GLY A 215 -9.02 29.15 -8.55
C GLY A 215 -8.83 27.66 -8.84
N LEU A 216 -8.29 26.85 -7.93
CA LEU A 216 -8.16 25.41 -8.14
C LEU A 216 -9.44 24.65 -7.77
N LEU A 217 -9.71 23.59 -8.51
CA LEU A 217 -10.86 22.69 -8.31
C LEU A 217 -10.84 22.01 -6.93
N VAL A 218 -11.94 22.08 -6.18
CA VAL A 218 -12.11 21.45 -4.85
C VAL A 218 -13.48 20.80 -4.74
N ALA A 219 -13.63 19.79 -3.87
CA ALA A 219 -14.95 19.22 -3.59
C ALA A 219 -15.84 20.22 -2.83
N GLN A 220 -17.15 20.18 -3.08
CA GLN A 220 -18.12 21.08 -2.45
C GLN A 220 -18.15 20.86 -0.92
N GLY A 221 -18.05 21.95 -0.14
CA GLY A 221 -17.94 21.92 1.33
C GLY A 221 -16.53 22.14 1.89
N SER A 222 -15.51 22.26 1.03
CA SER A 222 -14.10 22.49 1.43
C SER A 222 -13.71 23.98 1.29
N ARG A 223 -12.95 24.52 2.26
CA ARG A 223 -12.28 25.86 2.33
C ARG A 223 -12.71 26.90 1.23
N ILE A 224 -13.64 27.78 1.60
CA ILE A 224 -14.08 29.07 0.99
C ILE A 224 -14.17 29.11 -0.55
N GLU A 225 -15.41 29.21 -1.04
CA GLU A 225 -15.76 29.40 -2.46
C GLU A 225 -15.48 30.83 -2.95
N VAL A 226 -14.89 30.95 -4.15
CA VAL A 226 -14.92 32.20 -4.92
C VAL A 226 -16.14 32.18 -5.86
N PRO A 227 -16.88 33.30 -6.03
CA PRO A 227 -17.97 33.37 -6.99
C PRO A 227 -17.48 33.06 -8.41
N LEU A 228 -18.05 32.02 -9.03
CA LEU A 228 -17.79 31.69 -10.43
C LEU A 228 -18.26 32.85 -11.33
N PRO A 229 -17.48 33.24 -12.35
CA PRO A 229 -17.92 34.26 -13.30
C PRO A 229 -19.15 33.75 -14.08
N ASN A 230 -20.27 34.46 -13.96
CA ASN A 230 -21.45 34.25 -14.79
C ASN A 230 -21.17 34.81 -16.19
N TYR A 231 -21.03 33.94 -17.19
CA TYR A 231 -21.12 34.33 -18.60
C TYR A 231 -22.36 33.71 -19.24
N PRO A 232 -23.04 34.43 -20.15
CA PRO A 232 -24.33 34.02 -20.71
C PRO A 232 -24.21 32.73 -21.52
N ALA A 233 -25.24 31.89 -21.37
CA ALA A 233 -25.37 30.60 -22.04
C ALA A 233 -25.62 30.79 -23.55
N THR A 234 -24.55 30.84 -24.34
CA THR A 234 -24.63 30.60 -25.80
C THR A 234 -23.45 29.73 -26.24
N ALA A 235 -23.59 28.42 -26.03
CA ALA A 235 -22.73 27.44 -26.71
C ALA A 235 -23.19 27.28 -28.18
N PRO A 236 -22.28 27.14 -29.16
CA PRO A 236 -22.65 26.79 -30.53
C PRO A 236 -23.10 25.32 -30.62
N PRO A 237 -23.94 24.95 -31.62
CA PRO A 237 -24.53 23.62 -31.69
C PRO A 237 -23.50 22.55 -32.07
N ARG A 238 -23.61 21.38 -31.42
CA ARG A 238 -22.87 20.15 -31.73
C ARG A 238 -23.21 19.67 -33.15
N PRO A 239 -22.23 19.25 -33.97
CA PRO A 239 -22.51 18.58 -35.24
C PRO A 239 -23.03 17.16 -34.98
N SER A 240 -24.18 16.83 -35.59
CA SER A 240 -24.80 15.50 -35.58
C SER A 240 -24.12 14.57 -36.59
N ILE A 241 -23.72 13.38 -36.14
CA ILE A 241 -23.22 12.29 -37.01
C ILE A 241 -24.42 11.45 -37.46
N PRO A 242 -24.67 11.23 -38.76
CA PRO A 242 -25.83 10.46 -39.22
C PRO A 242 -25.66 8.95 -39.03
N SER A 243 -26.74 8.31 -38.58
CA SER A 243 -26.94 6.86 -38.52
C SER A 243 -27.01 6.26 -39.93
N LYS A 244 -26.26 5.18 -40.17
CA LYS A 244 -26.36 4.35 -41.39
C LYS A 244 -27.50 3.35 -41.25
N ARG A 245 -28.59 3.51 -42.02
CA ARG A 245 -29.33 2.43 -42.71
C ARG A 245 -30.50 2.98 -43.54
N GLN A 246 -30.60 2.46 -44.78
CA GLN A 246 -31.70 2.61 -45.76
C GLN A 246 -31.76 4.01 -46.40
N ILE A 247 -31.90 4.23 -47.72
CA ILE A 247 -32.71 3.56 -48.74
C ILE A 247 -31.99 3.66 -50.12
N SER A 248 -32.32 2.70 -50.98
CA SER A 248 -31.96 2.50 -52.37
C SER A 248 -32.63 3.47 -53.36
N ASP A 249 -32.20 3.37 -54.62
CA ASP A 249 -32.94 3.69 -55.85
C ASP A 249 -33.24 5.16 -56.19
N SER A 250 -32.47 5.71 -57.14
CA SER A 250 -32.92 5.84 -58.55
C SER A 250 -32.12 6.89 -59.33
N LEU A 251 -31.51 6.43 -60.44
CA LEU A 251 -31.44 7.02 -61.80
C LEU A 251 -31.03 8.52 -61.96
N GLY A 252 -30.06 8.90 -62.81
CA GLY A 252 -29.30 8.15 -63.80
C GLY A 252 -28.42 9.06 -64.70
N SER A 253 -27.65 8.39 -65.57
CA SER A 253 -26.98 8.86 -66.82
C SER A 253 -25.92 9.98 -66.70
N GLN A 254 -24.78 10.00 -67.41
CA GLN A 254 -24.16 9.24 -68.52
C GLN A 254 -22.76 9.91 -68.68
N ASN A 255 -21.61 9.25 -68.85
CA ASN A 255 -21.09 8.72 -70.11
C ASN A 255 -19.67 8.12 -69.94
N ASN A 256 -19.38 7.12 -70.79
CA ASN A 256 -18.12 6.38 -71.04
C ASN A 256 -16.92 7.30 -71.40
N ILE A 257 -15.64 6.90 -71.27
CA ILE A 257 -14.89 6.08 -72.25
C ILE A 257 -13.55 5.58 -71.63
N ASP A 258 -13.43 4.25 -71.55
CA ASP A 258 -12.39 3.32 -72.05
C ASP A 258 -10.93 3.73 -72.40
N ARG A 259 -10.03 2.74 -72.18
CA ARG A 259 -8.68 2.46 -72.77
C ARG A 259 -7.38 2.72 -71.97
N ASN A 260 -6.75 1.61 -71.56
CA ASN A 260 -5.29 1.34 -71.54
C ASN A 260 -4.80 1.13 -73.01
N PRO A 261 -3.51 1.22 -73.46
CA PRO A 261 -2.30 0.63 -72.82
C PRO A 261 -0.87 1.23 -73.14
N LYS A 262 0.16 0.71 -72.41
CA LYS A 262 1.58 0.40 -72.79
C LYS A 262 2.61 1.43 -73.36
N ARG A 263 3.81 1.37 -72.72
CA ARG A 263 5.23 1.40 -73.21
C ARG A 263 5.90 2.71 -73.70
N GLN A 264 7.06 3.05 -73.09
CA GLN A 264 8.43 3.26 -73.67
C GLN A 264 9.42 3.64 -72.53
N GLN A 265 10.54 2.90 -72.31
CA GLN A 265 11.95 3.18 -72.71
C GLN A 265 12.43 4.61 -72.31
N GLN A 266 13.57 4.84 -71.63
CA GLN A 266 14.95 4.57 -72.04
C GLN A 266 15.99 4.62 -70.89
N GLN A 267 17.10 3.88 -71.10
CA GLN A 267 18.54 4.06 -70.78
C GLN A 267 18.97 5.10 -69.71
N ILE A 268 19.98 4.87 -68.87
CA ILE A 268 21.42 4.79 -69.20
C ILE A 268 22.18 4.16 -68.00
N ALA A 269 23.12 3.25 -68.27
CA ALA A 269 24.31 2.97 -67.44
C ALA A 269 25.54 3.51 -68.20
N PRO A 270 26.67 3.81 -67.53
CA PRO A 270 27.79 2.84 -67.45
C PRO A 270 28.58 3.02 -66.11
N ASP A 271 29.62 2.30 -65.68
CA ASP A 271 30.44 1.20 -66.20
C ASP A 271 31.37 0.65 -65.08
N LYS A 272 32.03 -0.49 -65.38
CA LYS A 272 33.29 -1.06 -64.81
C LYS A 272 33.22 -1.90 -63.53
N GLN A 273 33.25 -3.24 -63.63
CA GLN A 273 34.36 -4.18 -63.95
C GLN A 273 35.19 -4.59 -62.71
N THR A 274 34.93 -5.76 -62.08
CA THR A 274 35.49 -7.12 -62.31
C THR A 274 36.91 -7.34 -61.79
N LYS A 275 37.08 -8.27 -60.84
CA LYS A 275 38.01 -9.43 -60.95
C LYS A 275 37.92 -10.36 -59.73
N GLN A 276 37.46 -11.59 -59.98
CA GLN A 276 37.87 -12.79 -59.26
C GLN A 276 39.24 -13.25 -59.78
N ILE A 277 40.03 -13.94 -58.94
CA ILE A 277 40.78 -15.17 -59.25
C ILE A 277 41.13 -15.90 -57.94
N SER A 278 41.18 -17.21 -58.06
CA SER A 278 41.25 -18.37 -57.15
C SER A 278 42.48 -18.56 -56.23
N GLY A 279 42.32 -19.43 -55.20
CA GLY A 279 43.20 -20.61 -55.05
C GLY A 279 43.73 -20.99 -53.65
N HIS A 280 43.24 -22.13 -53.14
CA HIS A 280 43.83 -23.15 -52.23
C HIS A 280 44.18 -22.92 -50.74
N GLU A 281 43.47 -23.70 -49.91
CA GLU A 281 43.85 -24.54 -48.77
C GLU A 281 44.94 -24.10 -47.76
N HIS A 282 44.55 -23.96 -46.49
CA HIS A 282 45.07 -24.85 -45.44
C HIS A 282 44.21 -24.86 -44.15
N VAL A 283 44.38 -25.94 -43.41
CA VAL A 283 43.58 -26.44 -42.29
C VAL A 283 43.85 -25.65 -40.99
N ARG A 284 42.80 -25.54 -40.17
CA ARG A 284 42.66 -25.04 -38.77
C ARG A 284 43.89 -25.27 -37.84
N PRO A 285 44.06 -24.58 -36.66
CA PRO A 285 42.94 -24.15 -35.79
C PRO A 285 43.13 -22.93 -34.83
N VAL A 286 42.02 -22.55 -34.19
CA VAL A 286 41.84 -21.85 -32.88
C VAL A 286 42.46 -20.46 -32.66
N HIS A 287 41.61 -19.41 -32.72
CA HIS A 287 41.27 -18.50 -31.60
C HIS A 287 40.50 -17.28 -32.15
N ASN A 288 39.19 -17.21 -31.91
CA ASN A 288 38.41 -15.99 -32.09
C ASN A 288 38.03 -15.42 -30.72
N THR A 289 38.79 -14.43 -30.28
CA THR A 289 38.27 -13.23 -29.63
C THR A 289 37.62 -12.35 -30.71
N GLU A 290 36.37 -11.92 -30.51
CA GLU A 290 35.96 -10.53 -30.71
C GLU A 290 34.46 -10.33 -30.42
N GLY A 291 34.20 -9.30 -29.62
CA GLY A 291 33.28 -8.21 -29.96
C GLY A 291 31.85 -8.58 -30.33
N ILE A 292 30.94 -8.49 -29.36
CA ILE A 292 29.53 -8.28 -29.65
C ILE A 292 29.22 -6.80 -29.49
N SER A 293 28.86 -6.22 -30.63
CA SER A 293 28.38 -4.87 -30.85
C SER A 293 27.01 -4.64 -30.19
N HIS A 294 26.88 -3.45 -29.63
CA HIS A 294 25.63 -2.90 -29.11
C HIS A 294 24.53 -2.85 -30.18
N THR A 295 23.39 -3.47 -29.90
CA THR A 295 22.10 -3.04 -30.45
C THR A 295 21.12 -2.87 -29.30
N SER A 296 20.93 -1.62 -28.92
CA SER A 296 19.95 -1.13 -27.96
C SER A 296 18.55 -1.20 -28.59
N LEU A 297 17.68 -2.04 -28.02
CA LEU A 297 16.24 -1.98 -28.22
C LEU A 297 15.57 -2.09 -26.85
N SER A 298 15.25 -0.93 -26.28
CA SER A 298 14.46 -0.79 -25.06
C SER A 298 13.00 -1.18 -25.30
N PRO A 299 12.36 -1.99 -24.44
CA PRO A 299 10.91 -2.10 -24.41
C PRO A 299 10.33 -1.14 -23.35
N LEU A 300 9.63 -0.11 -23.84
CA LEU A 300 8.64 0.65 -23.07
C LEU A 300 7.57 -0.33 -22.54
N ARG A 301 7.35 -0.39 -21.22
CA ARG A 301 6.31 -1.23 -20.61
C ARG A 301 5.44 -0.45 -19.62
N ALA A 302 4.17 -0.84 -19.59
CA ALA A 302 3.03 -0.15 -19.03
C ALA A 302 2.94 -0.25 -17.49
N GLU A 303 2.56 0.87 -16.88
CA GLU A 303 2.33 1.06 -15.45
C GLU A 303 1.20 0.17 -14.91
N SER A 304 1.49 -0.58 -13.85
CA SER A 304 0.57 -1.42 -13.08
C SER A 304 -0.05 -0.59 -11.96
N THR A 305 -1.39 -0.47 -11.89
CA THR A 305 -2.06 0.21 -10.76
C THR A 305 -2.38 -0.80 -9.67
N ARG A 306 -1.44 -0.89 -8.72
CA ARG A 306 -1.50 -1.62 -7.45
C ARG A 306 -1.89 -0.65 -6.34
N SER A 307 -3.18 -0.32 -6.20
CA SER A 307 -3.58 0.72 -5.24
C SER A 307 -4.89 0.37 -4.54
N SER A 308 -4.78 -0.13 -3.31
CA SER A 308 -5.85 -0.01 -2.31
C SER A 308 -5.31 0.17 -0.89
N ILE A 309 -4.17 -0.43 -0.51
CA ILE A 309 -3.56 -0.16 0.81
C ILE A 309 -2.74 1.13 0.80
N GLN A 310 -2.11 1.49 -0.33
CA GLN A 310 -1.37 2.75 -0.49
C GLN A 310 -2.19 3.99 -0.14
N SER A 311 -3.48 4.07 -0.52
CA SER A 311 -4.34 5.20 -0.16
C SER A 311 -4.60 5.28 1.36
N HIS A 312 -4.50 4.16 2.09
CA HIS A 312 -4.63 4.12 3.54
C HIS A 312 -3.30 4.50 4.23
N PHE A 313 -2.15 4.19 3.60
CA PHE A 313 -0.81 4.58 4.04
C PHE A 313 -0.53 6.07 3.82
N GLU A 314 -0.90 6.64 2.68
CA GLU A 314 -0.74 8.09 2.43
C GLU A 314 -1.58 8.94 3.39
N GLU A 315 -2.74 8.43 3.84
CA GLU A 315 -3.59 9.06 4.85
C GLU A 315 -3.04 8.93 6.29
N LEU A 316 -2.05 8.05 6.57
CA LEU A 316 -1.32 8.04 7.86
C LEU A 316 -0.40 9.25 8.03
N LEU A 317 -0.01 9.86 6.91
CA LEU A 317 0.94 10.95 6.84
C LEU A 317 0.25 12.34 6.83
N SER A 318 -1.09 12.37 6.79
CA SER A 318 -1.89 13.60 6.78
C SER A 318 -2.43 13.97 8.17
N PRO A 319 -2.39 15.26 8.59
CA PRO A 319 -2.87 15.70 9.90
C PRO A 319 -4.40 15.56 10.04
N ILE A 320 -4.88 15.23 11.26
CA ILE A 320 -6.29 15.33 11.64
C ILE A 320 -6.45 16.65 12.40
N SER A 321 -7.37 17.51 11.95
CA SER A 321 -7.75 18.73 12.67
C SER A 321 -8.87 18.41 13.68
N ASP A 322 -8.56 18.51 14.96
CA ASP A 322 -9.59 18.52 16.01
C ASP A 322 -10.36 19.84 15.96
N THR A 323 -11.67 19.77 15.71
CA THR A 323 -12.59 20.88 15.97
C THR A 323 -13.53 20.45 17.09
N ASN A 324 -13.04 20.52 18.33
CA ASN A 324 -13.89 20.60 19.52
C ASN A 324 -13.86 22.04 20.02
N ASP A 325 -14.78 22.85 19.52
CA ASP A 325 -15.18 24.11 20.15
C ASP A 325 -16.70 24.23 19.99
N VAL A 326 -17.43 23.68 20.96
CA VAL A 326 -18.82 24.06 21.19
C VAL A 326 -18.80 25.17 22.24
N PRO A 327 -19.27 26.39 21.93
CA PRO A 327 -19.28 27.46 22.91
C PRO A 327 -20.39 27.22 23.94
N LEU A 328 -19.96 27.10 25.20
CA LEU A 328 -20.82 27.27 26.36
C LEU A 328 -21.33 28.72 26.39
N SER A 329 -22.64 28.89 26.55
CA SER A 329 -23.24 30.17 26.96
C SER A 329 -24.53 29.94 27.76
N PRO A 330 -24.92 30.87 28.64
CA PRO A 330 -25.48 30.54 29.95
C PRO A 330 -27.00 30.79 30.09
N SER A 331 -27.56 30.04 31.04
CA SER A 331 -28.72 30.32 31.93
C SER A 331 -29.84 31.25 31.46
N LEU A 332 -31.08 30.73 31.46
CA LEU A 332 -32.28 31.39 32.00
C LEU A 332 -33.34 30.30 32.34
N SER A 333 -33.66 30.14 33.62
CA SER A 333 -34.90 29.54 34.15
C SER A 333 -36.07 30.55 33.98
N PRO A 334 -37.35 30.27 34.35
CA PRO A 334 -37.98 29.10 35.01
C PRO A 334 -39.14 28.53 34.12
N ASP A 335 -39.93 27.50 34.44
CA ASP A 335 -40.78 27.30 35.61
C ASP A 335 -41.67 26.03 35.40
N ILE A 336 -42.29 25.55 36.49
CA ILE A 336 -43.53 24.75 36.55
C ILE A 336 -43.45 23.19 36.54
N SER A 337 -43.51 22.69 37.78
CA SER A 337 -44.44 21.68 38.35
C SER A 337 -44.32 20.18 38.04
N ASN A 338 -44.13 19.46 39.15
CA ASN A 338 -45.07 18.52 39.76
C ASN A 338 -44.81 17.01 39.65
N GLU A 339 -44.76 16.47 40.89
CA GLU A 339 -45.38 15.26 41.38
C GLU A 339 -44.74 13.91 41.07
N GLY A 340 -44.28 13.30 42.15
CA GLY A 340 -44.79 11.99 42.55
C GLY A 340 -43.71 10.97 42.84
N ASN A 341 -43.46 10.76 44.14
CA ASN A 341 -43.75 9.49 44.84
C ASN A 341 -43.13 8.20 44.27
N ASP A 342 -42.63 7.24 45.02
CA ASP A 342 -42.57 6.92 46.45
C ASP A 342 -41.49 5.80 46.51
N GLU A 343 -40.55 5.87 47.44
CA GLU A 343 -40.47 5.04 48.65
C GLU A 343 -39.77 3.68 48.46
N ASP A 344 -38.80 3.51 49.37
CA ASP A 344 -38.43 2.30 50.11
C ASP A 344 -37.62 1.19 49.42
N ASN A 345 -36.34 1.05 49.81
CA ASN A 345 -35.85 0.37 51.03
C ASN A 345 -36.21 -1.12 51.00
N ASP A 346 -35.23 -2.03 50.96
CA ASP A 346 -34.59 -2.49 52.19
C ASP A 346 -33.45 -3.47 51.89
N GLU A 347 -32.52 -3.50 52.83
CA GLU A 347 -31.31 -4.31 52.90
C GLU A 347 -31.60 -5.77 53.30
N GLY A 348 -30.64 -6.68 53.09
CA GLY A 348 -30.72 -7.99 53.75
C GLY A 348 -29.71 -9.03 53.28
N ASN A 349 -28.55 -9.06 53.92
CA ASN A 349 -27.56 -10.14 53.88
C ASN A 349 -28.10 -11.50 54.37
N GLY A 350 -27.49 -12.59 53.91
CA GLY A 350 -27.61 -13.90 54.56
C GLY A 350 -26.77 -15.00 53.90
N GLU A 351 -25.64 -15.34 54.52
CA GLU A 351 -24.82 -16.53 54.26
C GLU A 351 -25.55 -17.83 54.69
N GLY A 352 -25.22 -18.95 54.04
CA GLY A 352 -25.61 -20.29 54.50
C GLY A 352 -25.10 -21.41 53.59
N ASN A 353 -24.06 -22.11 54.04
CA ASN A 353 -23.62 -23.40 53.51
C ASN A 353 -24.59 -24.51 53.96
N ASP A 354 -24.79 -25.54 53.13
CA ASP A 354 -24.94 -26.92 53.60
C ASP A 354 -24.68 -27.94 52.47
N GLU A 355 -24.05 -29.04 52.88
CA GLU A 355 -23.60 -30.19 52.08
C GLU A 355 -24.71 -31.25 51.85
N LEU A 356 -24.38 -32.20 50.96
CA LEU A 356 -24.74 -33.64 50.94
C LEU A 356 -25.61 -34.19 49.77
N GLU A 357 -24.90 -35.04 49.00
CA GLU A 357 -25.25 -36.41 48.57
C GLU A 357 -26.15 -36.71 47.36
N THR A 358 -25.46 -37.10 46.27
CA THR A 358 -25.55 -38.36 45.50
C THR A 358 -26.91 -38.94 45.07
N GLY A 359 -27.09 -39.05 43.75
CA GLY A 359 -27.97 -40.04 43.11
C GLY A 359 -27.96 -39.94 41.57
N PRO A 360 -27.84 -41.05 40.80
CA PRO A 360 -27.34 -41.04 39.43
C PRO A 360 -28.46 -40.98 38.38
N ILE A 361 -28.21 -40.29 37.27
CA ILE A 361 -28.93 -40.55 36.01
C ILE A 361 -27.89 -40.69 34.90
N GLN A 362 -27.59 -41.96 34.58
CA GLN A 362 -27.11 -42.35 33.27
C GLN A 362 -28.18 -41.97 32.25
N ASP A 363 -27.83 -41.07 31.33
CA ASP A 363 -28.19 -41.22 29.92
C ASP A 363 -27.04 -40.63 29.11
N SER A 364 -26.05 -41.49 28.89
CA SER A 364 -24.92 -41.28 28.02
C SER A 364 -25.40 -41.23 26.57
N LEU A 365 -25.79 -40.05 26.11
CA LEU A 365 -25.53 -39.64 24.73
C LEU A 365 -24.12 -39.06 24.72
N SER A 366 -23.14 -39.97 24.64
CA SER A 366 -21.80 -39.67 24.20
C SER A 366 -21.90 -39.01 22.82
N ILE A 367 -21.98 -37.69 22.80
CA ILE A 367 -21.53 -36.91 21.67
C ILE A 367 -20.06 -37.28 21.54
N GLU A 368 -19.74 -38.10 20.55
CA GLU A 368 -18.39 -38.22 20.04
C GLU A 368 -17.98 -36.79 19.68
N ILE A 369 -17.31 -36.12 20.62
CA ILE A 369 -16.34 -35.09 20.30
C ILE A 369 -15.39 -35.82 19.38
N THR A 370 -15.57 -35.64 18.07
CA THR A 370 -14.67 -36.14 17.04
C THR A 370 -13.27 -35.79 17.50
N GLN A 371 -12.55 -36.79 17.97
CA GLN A 371 -11.13 -36.68 18.30
C GLN A 371 -10.49 -36.16 17.03
N PHE A 372 -10.06 -34.90 17.05
CA PHE A 372 -9.32 -34.31 15.96
C PHE A 372 -8.11 -35.21 15.69
N PRO A 373 -7.86 -35.64 14.45
CA PRO A 373 -6.70 -36.46 14.15
C PRO A 373 -5.45 -35.66 14.52
N THR A 374 -4.77 -36.03 15.61
CA THR A 374 -3.48 -35.47 16.03
C THR A 374 -2.33 -35.86 15.11
N GLN A 375 -2.65 -36.46 13.96
CA GLN A 375 -1.69 -36.93 12.99
C GLN A 375 -2.14 -36.42 11.62
N TRP A 376 -1.36 -35.49 11.05
CA TRP A 376 -1.51 -35.06 9.68
C TRP A 376 -1.55 -36.30 8.79
N SER A 377 -2.71 -36.61 8.21
CA SER A 377 -2.79 -37.61 7.16
C SER A 377 -2.05 -37.00 5.99
N GLY A 378 -0.75 -37.27 5.86
CA GLY A 378 0.09 -36.90 4.72
C GLY A 378 -0.34 -37.65 3.45
N ASP A 379 -1.66 -37.79 3.25
CA ASP A 379 -2.24 -38.37 2.06
C ASP A 379 -2.13 -37.34 0.94
N ASP A 380 -0.91 -37.27 0.40
CA ASP A 380 -0.53 -36.52 -0.78
C ASP A 380 -1.47 -36.82 -1.97
N SER A 381 -2.24 -37.91 -1.93
CA SER A 381 -3.17 -38.27 -3.00
C SER A 381 -4.28 -37.24 -3.20
N GLU A 382 -4.88 -36.68 -2.15
CA GLU A 382 -5.94 -35.68 -2.30
C GLU A 382 -5.40 -34.34 -2.81
N ALA A 383 -4.23 -33.91 -2.31
CA ALA A 383 -3.57 -32.70 -2.77
C ALA A 383 -3.14 -32.83 -4.24
N ALA A 384 -2.62 -34.01 -4.63
CA ALA A 384 -2.26 -34.31 -6.00
C ALA A 384 -3.48 -34.34 -6.94
N LEU A 385 -4.61 -34.92 -6.49
CA LEU A 385 -5.87 -34.91 -7.25
C LEU A 385 -6.41 -33.49 -7.43
N PHE A 386 -6.37 -32.67 -6.39
CA PHE A 386 -6.76 -31.26 -6.46
C PHE A 386 -5.89 -30.48 -7.46
N LEU A 387 -4.56 -30.67 -7.39
CA LEU A 387 -3.62 -30.06 -8.31
C LEU A 387 -3.87 -30.50 -9.76
N GLU A 388 -4.13 -31.79 -9.99
CA GLU A 388 -4.40 -32.31 -11.34
C GLU A 388 -5.71 -31.78 -11.92
N ASP A 389 -6.76 -31.66 -11.09
CA ASP A 389 -8.00 -31.02 -11.49
C ASP A 389 -7.78 -29.56 -11.89
N VAL A 390 -7.01 -28.78 -11.12
CA VAL A 390 -6.67 -27.39 -11.45
C VAL A 390 -5.83 -27.31 -12.72
N ARG A 391 -4.84 -28.20 -12.92
CA ARG A 391 -4.06 -28.27 -14.16
C ARG A 391 -4.96 -28.51 -15.37
N ARG A 392 -5.90 -29.44 -15.27
CA ARG A 392 -6.88 -29.73 -16.33
C ARG A 392 -7.75 -28.52 -16.63
N GLU A 393 -8.29 -27.85 -15.60
CA GLU A 393 -9.08 -26.63 -15.75
C GLU A 393 -8.29 -25.52 -16.45
N LEU A 394 -7.02 -25.33 -16.07
CA LEU A 394 -6.14 -24.35 -16.70
C LEU A 394 -5.83 -24.71 -18.15
N GLN A 395 -5.73 -26.00 -18.53
CA GLN A 395 -5.50 -26.41 -19.93
C GLN A 395 -6.74 -26.20 -20.80
N LEU A 396 -7.93 -26.49 -20.27
CA LEU A 396 -9.20 -26.38 -21.00
C LEU A 396 -9.65 -24.93 -21.22
N ARG A 397 -9.06 -23.96 -20.51
CA ARG A 397 -9.43 -22.55 -20.64
C ARG A 397 -9.14 -22.04 -22.08
N PRO A 398 -10.16 -21.67 -22.86
CA PRO A 398 -9.99 -21.30 -24.25
C PRO A 398 -9.06 -20.09 -24.38
N LYS A 399 -8.16 -20.11 -25.37
CA LYS A 399 -7.40 -18.91 -25.73
C LYS A 399 -8.40 -17.83 -26.15
N ARG A 400 -8.58 -16.79 -25.33
CA ARG A 400 -9.43 -15.66 -25.71
C ARG A 400 -8.90 -15.06 -27.01
N SER A 401 -9.80 -14.69 -27.91
CA SER A 401 -9.47 -14.09 -29.23
C SER A 401 -8.61 -12.83 -29.09
N LYS A 402 -8.04 -12.31 -30.19
CA LYS A 402 -7.10 -11.17 -30.34
C LYS A 402 -7.45 -9.81 -29.67
N GLN A 403 -8.28 -9.77 -28.64
CA GLN A 403 -8.42 -8.61 -27.75
C GLN A 403 -7.15 -8.38 -26.92
N SER A 404 -7.04 -7.18 -26.37
CA SER A 404 -5.94 -6.75 -25.52
C SER A 404 -5.64 -7.75 -24.40
N ARG A 405 -4.35 -7.99 -24.13
CA ARG A 405 -3.82 -8.79 -23.01
C ARG A 405 -4.59 -8.50 -21.70
N THR A 406 -5.06 -9.54 -21.01
CA THR A 406 -5.80 -9.44 -19.74
C THR A 406 -5.00 -9.96 -18.55
N TRP A 407 -5.34 -9.51 -17.34
CA TRP A 407 -4.70 -9.96 -16.10
C TRP A 407 -4.87 -11.47 -15.88
N GLY A 408 -6.03 -12.01 -16.26
CA GLY A 408 -6.30 -13.44 -16.23
C GLY A 408 -5.43 -14.25 -17.18
N ASP A 409 -5.18 -13.74 -18.40
CA ASP A 409 -4.31 -14.44 -19.36
C ASP A 409 -2.87 -14.53 -18.85
N ASP A 410 -2.35 -13.44 -18.26
CA ASP A 410 -1.01 -13.41 -17.67
C ASP A 410 -0.88 -14.35 -16.47
N THR A 411 -1.88 -14.34 -15.59
CA THR A 411 -1.93 -15.22 -14.42
C THR A 411 -2.01 -16.69 -14.83
N VAL A 412 -2.86 -17.03 -15.80
CA VAL A 412 -2.99 -18.40 -16.34
C VAL A 412 -1.69 -18.84 -17.01
N LYS A 413 -1.03 -17.96 -17.78
CA LYS A 413 0.25 -18.27 -18.42
C LYS A 413 1.32 -18.59 -17.37
N SER A 414 1.45 -17.75 -16.35
CA SER A 414 2.43 -17.95 -15.27
C SER A 414 2.15 -19.23 -14.49
N LEU A 415 0.90 -19.46 -14.08
CA LEU A 415 0.52 -20.65 -13.33
C LEU A 415 0.66 -21.94 -14.13
N ARG A 416 0.38 -21.94 -15.44
CA ARG A 416 0.64 -23.13 -16.27
C ARG A 416 2.13 -23.51 -16.24
N SER A 417 3.02 -22.51 -16.29
CA SER A 417 4.47 -22.73 -16.18
C SER A 417 4.82 -23.31 -14.80
N LEU A 418 4.43 -22.62 -13.72
CA LEU A 418 4.74 -23.00 -12.34
C LEU A 418 4.14 -24.37 -11.97
N LEU A 419 2.86 -24.59 -12.24
CA LEU A 419 2.18 -25.83 -11.89
C LEU A 419 2.64 -27.02 -12.74
N SER A 420 3.25 -26.82 -13.92
CA SER A 420 3.78 -27.93 -14.72
C SER A 420 5.00 -28.62 -14.10
N CYS A 421 5.72 -27.92 -13.23
CA CYS A 421 6.97 -28.39 -12.64
C CYS A 421 6.96 -28.42 -11.10
N ILE A 422 5.85 -28.01 -10.48
CA ILE A 422 5.68 -27.98 -9.04
C ILE A 422 5.70 -29.38 -8.44
N GLN A 423 6.32 -29.53 -7.27
CA GLN A 423 6.50 -30.80 -6.56
C GLN A 423 5.98 -30.72 -5.13
N SER A 424 5.62 -31.87 -4.55
CA SER A 424 5.35 -31.95 -3.11
C SER A 424 6.62 -31.57 -2.35
N PRO A 425 6.51 -30.86 -1.21
CA PRO A 425 7.66 -30.51 -0.39
C PRO A 425 8.23 -31.72 0.33
N ASN A 426 9.54 -31.72 0.53
CA ASN A 426 10.18 -32.68 1.41
C ASN A 426 9.85 -32.36 2.88
N ILE A 427 9.12 -33.26 3.54
CA ILE A 427 8.80 -33.19 4.97
C ILE A 427 9.63 -34.16 5.82
N ASN A 428 10.41 -35.04 5.18
CA ASN A 428 11.19 -36.06 5.87
C ASN A 428 12.69 -35.68 5.83
N PRO A 429 13.33 -35.44 7.00
CA PRO A 429 14.75 -35.10 7.05
C PRO A 429 15.66 -36.18 6.45
N ALA A 430 15.20 -37.44 6.36
CA ALA A 430 15.96 -38.52 5.71
C ALA A 430 16.12 -38.34 4.20
N ASN A 431 15.23 -37.57 3.55
CA ASN A 431 15.24 -37.33 2.11
C ASN A 431 15.94 -36.02 1.71
N GLY A 432 16.55 -35.32 2.68
CA GLY A 432 17.21 -34.04 2.49
C GLY A 432 16.65 -32.93 3.40
N PRO A 433 16.97 -31.66 3.13
CA PRO A 433 16.46 -30.54 3.90
C PRO A 433 14.93 -30.52 3.92
N ILE A 434 14.36 -30.20 5.09
CA ILE A 434 12.92 -30.00 5.23
C ILE A 434 12.54 -28.69 4.53
N GLU A 435 11.51 -28.75 3.70
CA GLU A 435 11.05 -27.60 2.89
C GLU A 435 9.78 -26.97 3.45
N ILE A 436 9.07 -27.69 4.32
CA ILE A 436 7.92 -27.18 5.07
C ILE A 436 7.80 -27.88 6.42
N HIS A 437 7.36 -27.13 7.43
CA HIS A 437 7.03 -27.69 8.73
C HIS A 437 5.54 -28.00 8.82
N LEU A 438 5.19 -29.25 9.14
CA LEU A 438 3.83 -29.66 9.50
C LEU A 438 3.83 -29.94 11.00
N LEU A 439 3.20 -29.06 11.78
CA LEU A 439 3.35 -29.04 13.23
C LEU A 439 1.99 -28.94 13.92
N SER A 440 1.89 -29.49 15.13
CA SER A 440 0.84 -29.09 16.07
C SER A 440 0.97 -27.61 16.44
N SER A 441 -0.11 -27.00 16.95
CA SER A 441 -0.10 -25.60 17.40
C SER A 441 0.97 -25.37 18.48
N GLU A 442 1.17 -26.30 19.42
CA GLU A 442 2.19 -26.23 20.48
C GLU A 442 3.63 -26.36 19.94
N GLU A 443 3.85 -27.21 18.94
CA GLU A 443 5.15 -27.33 18.27
C GLU A 443 5.47 -26.10 17.43
N ALA A 444 4.49 -25.59 16.69
CA ALA A 444 4.63 -24.36 15.92
C ALA A 444 4.93 -23.18 16.83
N GLN A 445 4.25 -23.06 17.98
CA GLN A 445 4.48 -22.01 18.96
C GLN A 445 5.91 -22.07 19.48
N ARG A 446 6.38 -23.25 19.94
CA ARG A 446 7.77 -23.42 20.38
C ARG A 446 8.75 -23.04 19.27
N ARG A 447 8.48 -23.47 18.02
CA ARG A 447 9.33 -23.17 16.88
C ARG A 447 9.47 -21.67 16.64
N VAL A 448 8.34 -20.94 16.58
CA VAL A 448 8.37 -19.50 16.33
C VAL A 448 8.90 -18.70 17.51
N GLU A 449 8.80 -19.19 18.75
CA GLU A 449 9.36 -18.50 19.92
C GLU A 449 10.88 -18.74 20.06
N THR A 450 11.41 -19.88 19.61
CA THR A 450 12.85 -20.15 19.64
C THR A 450 13.66 -19.36 18.61
N GLY A 451 13.02 -18.77 17.61
CA GLY A 451 13.68 -17.98 16.59
C GLY A 451 12.88 -17.86 15.30
N SER A 452 13.57 -17.46 14.24
CA SER A 452 12.95 -17.30 12.92
C SER A 452 12.84 -18.63 12.17
N SER A 453 11.65 -18.92 11.64
CA SER A 453 11.49 -19.98 10.64
C SER A 453 11.87 -19.44 9.27
N ASP A 454 12.76 -20.12 8.56
CA ASP A 454 13.11 -19.76 7.19
C ASP A 454 12.24 -20.45 6.13
N ILE A 455 11.46 -21.43 6.55
CA ILE A 455 10.52 -22.19 5.72
C ILE A 455 9.08 -22.04 6.24
N PRO A 456 8.06 -22.28 5.39
CA PRO A 456 6.67 -22.18 5.82
C PRO A 456 6.33 -23.18 6.93
N ILE A 457 5.34 -22.82 7.75
CA ILE A 457 4.76 -23.67 8.80
C ILE A 457 3.28 -23.88 8.48
N ILE A 458 2.81 -25.10 8.61
CA ILE A 458 1.39 -25.44 8.55
C ILE A 458 0.98 -26.03 9.88
N VAL A 459 -0.16 -25.56 10.37
CA VAL A 459 -0.81 -26.03 11.60
C VAL A 459 -2.23 -26.44 11.27
N ASP A 460 -2.66 -27.57 11.83
CA ASP A 460 -4.05 -28.01 11.76
C ASP A 460 -4.80 -27.62 13.05
N GLY A 461 -6.05 -27.21 12.92
CA GLY A 461 -6.95 -26.94 14.05
C GLY A 461 -6.68 -25.66 14.85
N ASP A 462 -5.88 -24.70 14.36
CA ASP A 462 -5.63 -23.41 15.03
C ASP A 462 -6.57 -22.29 14.55
N GLN A 463 -7.78 -22.68 14.15
CA GLN A 463 -8.85 -21.75 13.81
C GLN A 463 -9.52 -21.26 15.10
N SER A 464 -9.29 -19.99 15.44
CA SER A 464 -9.80 -19.35 16.66
C SER A 464 -11.31 -19.02 16.60
N PHE A 465 -11.85 -18.77 15.41
CA PHE A 465 -13.27 -18.46 15.23
C PHE A 465 -14.10 -19.72 14.96
N LEU A 466 -15.13 -19.94 15.80
CA LEU A 466 -16.03 -21.08 15.68
C LEU A 466 -17.27 -20.71 14.86
N TRP A 467 -17.49 -21.44 13.78
CA TRP A 467 -18.70 -21.34 12.96
C TRP A 467 -19.73 -22.37 13.42
N ASP A 468 -21.01 -22.07 13.20
CA ASP A 468 -22.05 -23.09 13.35
C ASP A 468 -21.80 -24.22 12.33
N PRO A 469 -22.12 -25.50 12.66
CA PRO A 469 -21.96 -26.61 11.72
C PRO A 469 -22.80 -26.46 10.44
N SER A 470 -23.89 -25.69 10.51
CA SER A 470 -24.79 -25.39 9.39
C SER A 470 -25.49 -24.06 9.62
N PRO A 471 -25.68 -23.21 8.59
CA PRO A 471 -25.31 -23.40 7.18
C PRO A 471 -23.80 -23.25 6.93
N ARG A 472 -23.32 -23.31 5.68
CA ARG A 472 -21.89 -23.10 5.37
C ARG A 472 -21.38 -21.72 5.81
N VAL A 473 -20.09 -21.60 6.04
CA VAL A 473 -19.40 -20.40 6.58
C VAL A 473 -19.68 -19.12 5.78
N ILE A 474 -19.56 -19.13 4.45
CA ILE A 474 -19.83 -17.96 3.60
C ILE A 474 -21.30 -17.51 3.73
N GLN A 475 -22.22 -18.44 3.98
CA GLN A 475 -23.62 -18.10 4.24
C GLN A 475 -23.78 -17.43 5.60
N GLN A 476 -23.13 -17.97 6.64
CA GLN A 476 -23.11 -17.37 7.97
C GLN A 476 -22.50 -15.96 7.95
N LEU A 477 -21.38 -15.77 7.24
CA LEU A 477 -20.69 -14.49 7.05
C LEU A 477 -21.65 -13.37 6.58
N PHE A 478 -22.53 -13.67 5.62
CA PHE A 478 -23.45 -12.70 5.05
C PHE A 478 -24.82 -12.62 5.73
N ASN A 479 -25.26 -13.66 6.43
CA ASN A 479 -26.62 -13.75 6.97
C ASN A 479 -26.68 -13.58 8.49
N ASN A 480 -25.60 -13.81 9.23
CA ASN A 480 -25.57 -13.72 10.70
C ASN A 480 -25.08 -12.34 11.20
N GLY A 481 -25.08 -11.32 10.34
CA GLY A 481 -24.78 -9.94 10.73
C GLY A 481 -23.30 -9.58 10.86
N TRP A 482 -22.36 -10.49 10.56
CA TRP A 482 -20.92 -10.20 10.59
C TRP A 482 -20.53 -9.05 9.64
N ILE A 483 -21.17 -8.97 8.48
CA ILE A 483 -21.05 -7.81 7.59
C ILE A 483 -22.27 -6.90 7.80
N VAL A 484 -22.07 -5.84 8.59
CA VAL A 484 -23.14 -4.91 9.01
C VAL A 484 -23.62 -3.99 7.89
N ASN A 485 -22.70 -3.34 7.17
CA ASN A 485 -23.04 -2.37 6.11
C ASN A 485 -22.72 -2.94 4.73
N LEU A 486 -23.76 -3.43 4.03
CA LEU A 486 -23.65 -4.04 2.71
C LEU A 486 -23.48 -3.02 1.56
N ASP A 487 -23.67 -1.73 1.81
CA ASP A 487 -23.49 -0.69 0.80
C ASP A 487 -22.02 -0.23 0.71
N ARG A 488 -21.17 -0.67 1.66
CA ARG A 488 -19.71 -0.51 1.56
C ARG A 488 -19.20 -1.17 0.30
N GLN A 489 -18.18 -0.55 -0.29
CA GLN A 489 -17.50 -1.06 -1.47
C GLN A 489 -16.23 -1.82 -1.10
N VAL A 490 -15.89 -2.79 -1.93
CA VAL A 490 -14.65 -3.57 -1.86
C VAL A 490 -14.08 -3.75 -3.26
N SER A 491 -12.75 -3.76 -3.36
CA SER A 491 -12.04 -4.03 -4.60
C SER A 491 -12.14 -5.52 -4.95
N VAL A 492 -12.73 -5.83 -6.09
CA VAL A 492 -12.93 -7.18 -6.61
C VAL A 492 -12.06 -7.38 -7.84
N GLN A 493 -11.13 -8.33 -7.79
CA GLN A 493 -10.32 -8.71 -8.94
C GLN A 493 -11.16 -9.47 -9.96
N ILE A 494 -11.01 -9.09 -11.23
CA ILE A 494 -11.77 -9.65 -12.36
C ILE A 494 -10.78 -10.05 -13.46
N PRO A 495 -10.66 -11.35 -13.79
CA PRO A 495 -9.63 -11.84 -14.72
C PRO A 495 -9.69 -11.28 -16.14
N SER A 496 -10.86 -10.83 -16.61
CA SER A 496 -11.02 -10.27 -17.96
C SER A 496 -10.52 -8.83 -18.11
N LEU A 497 -10.18 -8.15 -17.01
CA LEU A 497 -9.74 -6.77 -17.07
C LEU A 497 -8.40 -6.66 -17.83
N PRO A 498 -8.25 -5.60 -18.66
CA PRO A 498 -7.06 -5.44 -19.49
C PRO A 498 -5.83 -5.05 -18.64
N THR A 499 -4.65 -5.56 -19.00
CA THR A 499 -3.39 -5.33 -18.25
C THR A 499 -2.83 -3.92 -18.31
N THR A 500 -3.58 -2.93 -18.79
CA THR A 500 -3.15 -1.52 -18.64
C THR A 500 -4.14 -0.67 -17.86
N GLY A 501 -5.18 -1.31 -17.32
CA GLY A 501 -6.03 -0.73 -16.30
C GLY A 501 -5.80 -1.47 -14.99
N ALA A 502 -6.59 -1.07 -13.98
CA ALA A 502 -6.63 -1.77 -12.71
C ALA A 502 -7.01 -3.25 -12.91
N SER A 503 -6.47 -4.12 -12.05
CA SER A 503 -6.82 -5.55 -12.00
C SER A 503 -8.13 -5.82 -11.28
N CYS A 504 -8.78 -4.78 -10.74
CA CYS A 504 -9.99 -4.86 -9.95
C CYS A 504 -11.01 -3.76 -10.28
N GLU A 505 -12.27 -4.01 -9.93
CA GLU A 505 -13.36 -3.04 -9.90
C GLU A 505 -13.94 -2.93 -8.49
N LEU A 506 -14.49 -1.77 -8.13
CA LEU A 506 -15.24 -1.63 -6.89
C LEU A 506 -16.63 -2.25 -7.06
N LYS A 507 -17.01 -3.12 -6.11
CA LYS A 507 -18.37 -3.69 -5.99
C LYS A 507 -18.90 -3.45 -4.59
N SER A 508 -20.21 -3.26 -4.45
CA SER A 508 -20.85 -3.23 -3.14
C SER A 508 -20.83 -4.62 -2.49
N LEU A 509 -20.73 -4.68 -1.17
CA LEU A 509 -20.86 -5.95 -0.44
C LEU A 509 -22.23 -6.60 -0.64
N ARG A 510 -23.26 -5.83 -1.01
CA ARG A 510 -24.57 -6.32 -1.44
C ARG A 510 -24.51 -7.12 -2.75
N GLU A 511 -23.77 -6.63 -3.75
CA GLU A 511 -23.53 -7.36 -5.00
C GLU A 511 -22.71 -8.63 -4.73
N VAL A 512 -21.67 -8.52 -3.89
CA VAL A 512 -20.83 -9.66 -3.49
C VAL A 512 -21.69 -10.71 -2.79
N LYS A 513 -22.48 -10.34 -1.78
CA LYS A 513 -23.43 -11.24 -1.09
C LYS A 513 -24.33 -11.96 -2.08
N THR A 514 -25.00 -11.20 -2.95
CA THR A 514 -25.95 -11.74 -3.93
C THR A 514 -25.29 -12.76 -4.86
N ARG A 515 -24.04 -12.51 -5.25
CA ARG A 515 -23.29 -13.39 -6.14
C ARG A 515 -22.76 -14.62 -5.41
N PHE A 516 -22.12 -14.45 -4.27
CA PHE A 516 -21.50 -15.56 -3.53
C PHE A 516 -22.55 -16.53 -2.99
N LEU A 517 -23.69 -16.05 -2.49
CA LEU A 517 -24.76 -16.91 -1.98
C LEU A 517 -25.48 -17.75 -3.05
N LYS A 518 -25.37 -17.39 -4.34
CA LYS A 518 -25.87 -18.26 -5.42
C LYS A 518 -25.03 -19.52 -5.57
N ASN A 519 -23.75 -19.45 -5.22
CA ASN A 519 -22.79 -20.56 -5.30
C ASN A 519 -22.75 -21.25 -6.68
N ILE A 520 -22.76 -20.45 -7.76
CA ILE A 520 -22.69 -20.95 -9.13
C ILE A 520 -21.28 -20.68 -9.68
N PRO A 521 -20.59 -21.67 -10.28
CA PRO A 521 -19.30 -21.45 -10.92
C PRO A 521 -19.37 -20.43 -12.07
N HIS A 522 -18.41 -19.51 -12.13
CA HIS A 522 -18.33 -18.47 -13.15
C HIS A 522 -17.08 -18.61 -14.03
N ASP A 523 -17.19 -18.28 -15.33
CA ASP A 523 -16.02 -18.20 -16.24
C ASP A 523 -15.13 -16.97 -15.95
N GLU A 524 -15.73 -15.99 -15.28
CA GLU A 524 -15.11 -14.77 -14.79
C GLU A 524 -15.25 -14.72 -13.27
N PRO A 525 -14.48 -15.55 -12.55
CA PRO A 525 -14.59 -15.64 -11.10
C PRO A 525 -14.14 -14.32 -10.44
N TRP A 526 -14.73 -13.99 -9.30
CA TRP A 526 -14.37 -12.83 -8.48
C TRP A 526 -13.43 -13.21 -7.35
N ASN A 527 -12.48 -12.32 -7.04
CA ASN A 527 -11.55 -12.51 -5.93
C ASN A 527 -11.37 -11.22 -5.13
N LEU A 528 -11.60 -11.31 -3.83
CA LEU A 528 -11.54 -10.21 -2.87
C LEU A 528 -10.36 -10.49 -1.94
N LEU A 529 -9.25 -9.79 -2.18
CA LEU A 529 -8.05 -9.89 -1.34
C LEU A 529 -7.99 -8.79 -0.25
N ASN A 530 -8.77 -7.73 -0.43
CA ASN A 530 -8.73 -6.53 0.42
C ASN A 530 -10.02 -6.36 1.22
N LEU A 531 -10.63 -7.45 1.68
CA LEU A 531 -11.83 -7.39 2.52
C LEU A 531 -11.39 -7.18 3.97
N SER A 532 -11.88 -6.11 4.62
CA SER A 532 -11.65 -5.91 6.06
C SER A 532 -12.17 -7.12 6.84
N ASN A 533 -11.44 -7.56 7.88
CA ASN A 533 -11.91 -8.63 8.75
C ASN A 533 -13.29 -8.27 9.35
N PRO A 534 -14.35 -9.04 9.04
CA PRO A 534 -15.70 -8.78 9.55
C PRO A 534 -15.98 -9.48 10.89
N LEU A 535 -15.04 -10.27 11.39
CA LEU A 535 -15.19 -11.03 12.64
C LEU A 535 -14.67 -10.21 13.84
N PRO A 536 -14.99 -10.64 15.08
CA PRO A 536 -14.44 -10.01 16.28
C PRO A 536 -12.91 -10.01 16.26
N PRO A 537 -12.25 -9.00 16.85
CA PRO A 537 -10.80 -8.99 17.03
C PRO A 537 -10.28 -10.26 17.72
N SER A 538 -9.03 -10.63 17.45
CA SER A 538 -8.32 -11.81 18.01
C SER A 538 -8.51 -13.09 17.22
N VAL A 539 -8.49 -12.98 15.89
CA VAL A 539 -8.48 -14.14 14.99
C VAL A 539 -7.06 -14.66 14.71
N LEU A 540 -6.02 -14.00 15.26
CA LEU A 540 -4.63 -14.43 15.20
C LEU A 540 -4.48 -15.88 15.71
N PRO A 541 -3.81 -16.78 14.95
CA PRO A 541 -3.55 -18.14 15.39
C PRO A 541 -2.76 -18.18 16.70
N ARG A 542 -3.10 -19.11 17.60
CA ARG A 542 -2.51 -19.18 18.94
C ARG A 542 -0.99 -19.34 18.90
N PHE A 543 -0.48 -20.10 17.93
CA PHE A 543 0.97 -20.29 17.79
C PHE A 543 1.73 -19.01 17.45
N LEU A 544 1.07 -17.97 16.91
CA LEU A 544 1.65 -16.67 16.59
C LEU A 544 1.38 -15.60 17.65
N ALA A 545 0.72 -15.95 18.76
CA ALA A 545 0.38 -15.00 19.81
C ALA A 545 1.51 -14.77 20.83
N GLY A 546 2.61 -15.52 20.75
CA GLY A 546 3.72 -15.43 21.71
C GLY A 546 4.59 -14.17 21.58
N PRO A 547 5.44 -13.87 22.59
CA PRO A 547 6.23 -12.64 22.67
C PRO A 547 7.09 -12.35 21.45
N ASN A 548 7.70 -13.37 20.83
CA ASN A 548 8.55 -13.15 19.66
C ASN A 548 7.75 -12.53 18.51
N CYS A 549 6.47 -12.85 18.37
CA CYS A 549 5.59 -12.40 17.28
C CYS A 549 4.89 -11.06 17.54
N GLN A 550 5.18 -10.38 18.65
CA GLN A 550 4.46 -9.16 19.07
C GLN A 550 5.03 -7.86 18.49
N LEU A 551 6.01 -7.89 17.58
CA LEU A 551 6.70 -6.66 17.14
C LEU A 551 5.76 -5.63 16.50
N ILE A 552 4.75 -6.05 15.72
CA ILE A 552 3.75 -5.10 15.16
C ILE A 552 2.99 -4.37 16.29
N GLN A 553 2.59 -5.09 17.34
CA GLN A 553 1.90 -4.46 18.48
C GLN A 553 2.81 -3.48 19.22
N ARG A 554 4.11 -3.79 19.31
CA ARG A 554 5.11 -2.93 19.96
C ARG A 554 5.40 -1.68 19.14
N VAL A 555 5.41 -1.79 17.81
CA VAL A 555 5.46 -0.63 16.91
C VAL A 555 4.22 0.25 17.08
N ARG A 556 3.03 -0.35 17.19
CA ARG A 556 1.79 0.38 17.47
C ARG A 556 1.88 1.11 18.82
N GLU A 557 2.30 0.45 19.89
CA GLU A 557 2.47 1.06 21.20
C GLU A 557 3.48 2.22 21.15
N TRP A 558 4.62 2.02 20.47
CA TRP A 558 5.62 3.07 20.27
C TRP A 558 5.06 4.30 19.55
N LEU A 559 4.25 4.11 18.51
CA LEU A 559 3.71 5.22 17.73
C LEU A 559 2.60 6.00 18.43
N VAL A 560 1.99 5.42 19.46
CA VAL A 560 0.77 5.96 20.08
C VAL A 560 1.03 6.41 21.50
N ASN A 561 1.73 5.59 22.29
CA ASN A 561 1.78 5.67 23.75
C ASN A 561 3.24 5.66 24.26
N TYR A 562 4.22 6.12 23.46
CA TYR A 562 5.63 6.01 23.88
C TYR A 562 5.91 6.67 25.23
N ASP A 563 5.34 7.86 25.47
CA ASP A 563 5.56 8.65 26.68
C ASP A 563 4.45 8.48 27.74
N SER A 564 3.47 7.60 27.50
CA SER A 564 2.25 7.50 28.32
C SER A 564 1.84 6.04 28.54
N ALA A 565 1.71 5.65 29.81
CA ALA A 565 1.13 4.36 30.19
C ALA A 565 -0.39 4.46 30.43
N GLU A 566 -1.01 5.61 30.14
CA GLU A 566 -2.43 5.81 30.35
C GLU A 566 -3.26 5.08 29.29
N ARG A 567 -4.54 4.82 29.64
CA ARG A 567 -5.52 4.32 28.68
C ARG A 567 -5.93 5.46 27.75
N GLU A 568 -5.13 5.71 26.72
CA GLU A 568 -5.46 6.74 25.73
C GLU A 568 -6.56 6.27 24.76
N SER A 569 -7.50 7.17 24.45
CA SER A 569 -8.45 6.95 23.36
C SER A 569 -7.72 7.17 22.04
N LEU A 570 -7.24 6.07 21.47
CA LEU A 570 -6.73 6.07 20.11
C LEU A 570 -7.78 6.60 19.13
N ASP A 571 -7.36 7.50 18.24
CA ASP A 571 -8.16 7.89 17.09
C ASP A 571 -8.63 6.64 16.32
N LEU A 572 -9.94 6.53 16.15
CA LEU A 572 -10.63 5.43 15.48
C LEU A 572 -10.07 5.17 14.08
N ARG A 573 -9.54 6.19 13.38
CA ARG A 573 -8.90 6.01 12.06
C ARG A 573 -7.57 5.29 12.18
N LYS A 574 -6.71 5.65 13.14
CA LYS A 574 -5.45 4.94 13.42
C LYS A 574 -5.71 3.48 13.83
N MET A 575 -6.72 3.22 14.66
CA MET A 575 -7.10 1.85 15.06
C MET A 575 -7.56 0.98 13.90
N LYS A 576 -8.42 1.50 13.01
CA LYS A 576 -8.90 0.76 11.83
C LYS A 576 -7.74 0.37 10.90
N LYS A 577 -6.70 1.20 10.81
CA LYS A 577 -5.51 0.93 9.99
C LYS A 577 -4.64 -0.17 10.58
N TRP A 578 -4.44 -0.20 11.90
CA TRP A 578 -3.73 -1.29 12.58
C TRP A 578 -4.44 -2.63 12.42
N HIS A 579 -5.77 -2.64 12.57
CA HIS A 579 -6.56 -3.84 12.32
C HIS A 579 -6.41 -4.32 10.88
N ALA A 580 -6.42 -3.42 9.89
CA ALA A 580 -6.28 -3.80 8.48
C ALA A 580 -4.94 -4.45 8.12
N VAL A 581 -3.86 -4.20 8.88
CA VAL A 581 -2.55 -4.86 8.69
C VAL A 581 -2.50 -6.20 9.40
N THR A 582 -3.01 -6.26 10.62
CA THR A 582 -2.89 -7.46 11.48
C THR A 582 -3.92 -8.53 11.16
N GLU A 583 -5.07 -8.14 10.61
CA GLU A 583 -6.19 -9.04 10.33
C GLU A 583 -7.01 -8.56 9.11
N TRP A 584 -7.16 -9.45 8.12
CA TRP A 584 -7.96 -9.24 6.91
C TRP A 584 -8.65 -10.54 6.48
N ALA A 585 -9.58 -10.43 5.54
CA ALA A 585 -10.33 -11.55 5.02
C ALA A 585 -10.14 -11.72 3.52
N LEU A 586 -10.13 -12.98 3.06
CA LEU A 586 -10.04 -13.36 1.66
C LEU A 586 -11.32 -14.11 1.28
N LEU A 587 -11.98 -13.64 0.22
CA LEU A 587 -13.18 -14.28 -0.30
C LEU A 587 -13.02 -14.47 -1.82
N SER A 588 -13.14 -15.70 -2.29
CA SER A 588 -12.84 -16.04 -3.70
C SER A 588 -13.84 -17.02 -4.28
N GLU A 589 -14.26 -16.76 -5.52
CA GLU A 589 -14.95 -17.76 -6.33
C GLU A 589 -13.96 -18.81 -6.85
N GLY A 590 -14.44 -20.04 -7.04
CA GLY A 590 -13.64 -21.13 -7.59
C GLY A 590 -13.01 -20.76 -8.94
N GLY A 591 -11.77 -21.19 -9.15
CA GLY A 591 -11.02 -20.95 -10.38
C GLY A 591 -10.38 -19.56 -10.51
N HIS A 592 -10.56 -18.67 -9.52
CA HIS A 592 -9.72 -17.47 -9.44
C HIS A 592 -8.38 -17.80 -8.80
N ASN A 593 -7.31 -17.50 -9.53
CA ASN A 593 -5.94 -17.75 -9.11
C ASN A 593 -5.17 -16.44 -8.97
N THR A 594 -4.10 -16.47 -8.18
CA THR A 594 -3.20 -15.34 -7.96
C THR A 594 -1.81 -15.72 -8.44
N GLY A 595 -1.18 -14.87 -9.26
CA GLY A 595 0.18 -15.10 -9.75
C GLY A 595 1.24 -15.00 -8.65
N SER A 596 2.47 -15.40 -8.98
CA SER A 596 3.61 -15.37 -8.05
C SER A 596 3.97 -13.95 -7.62
N HIS A 597 4.10 -13.73 -6.30
CA HIS A 597 4.48 -12.46 -5.70
C HIS A 597 5.09 -12.66 -4.31
N MET A 598 5.67 -11.60 -3.75
CA MET A 598 5.89 -11.47 -2.30
C MET A 598 4.85 -10.53 -1.72
N ASP A 599 4.44 -10.77 -0.47
CA ASP A 599 3.62 -9.82 0.27
C ASP A 599 4.40 -8.55 0.60
N SER A 600 3.67 -7.44 0.72
CA SER A 600 4.25 -6.11 0.87
C SER A 600 4.89 -5.89 2.25
N HIS A 601 5.80 -4.92 2.31
CA HIS A 601 6.47 -4.44 3.52
C HIS A 601 7.26 -5.50 4.30
N GLY A 602 7.66 -6.60 3.65
CA GLY A 602 8.54 -7.61 4.25
C GLY A 602 8.02 -8.31 5.51
N MET A 603 6.70 -8.32 5.73
CA MET A 603 6.11 -8.98 6.89
C MET A 603 5.97 -10.49 6.69
N GLY A 604 5.86 -11.24 7.79
CA GLY A 604 5.38 -12.61 7.73
C GLY A 604 3.85 -12.60 7.57
N THR A 605 3.31 -13.58 6.86
CA THR A 605 1.88 -13.67 6.57
C THR A 605 1.33 -14.97 7.09
N TRP A 606 0.18 -14.92 7.77
CA TRP A 606 -0.57 -16.11 8.15
C TRP A 606 -1.93 -16.13 7.46
N ILE A 607 -2.41 -17.32 7.10
CA ILE A 607 -3.71 -17.52 6.46
C ILE A 607 -4.35 -18.79 7.01
N THR A 608 -5.52 -18.66 7.63
CA THR A 608 -6.37 -19.76 8.10
C THR A 608 -7.56 -19.93 7.17
N VAL A 609 -7.66 -21.10 6.53
CA VAL A 609 -8.80 -21.44 5.68
C VAL A 609 -10.03 -21.68 6.54
N GLN A 610 -11.12 -20.98 6.24
CA GLN A 610 -12.39 -21.10 6.96
C GLN A 610 -13.41 -21.93 6.16
N GLU A 611 -13.36 -21.85 4.83
CA GLU A 611 -14.23 -22.62 3.95
C GLU A 611 -13.53 -22.96 2.63
N GLY A 612 -13.81 -24.17 2.11
CA GLY A 612 -13.27 -24.67 0.84
C GLY A 612 -11.82 -25.14 0.94
N ARG A 613 -11.20 -25.35 -0.22
CA ARG A 613 -9.78 -25.72 -0.35
C ARG A 613 -8.98 -24.69 -1.13
N ILE A 614 -7.80 -24.36 -0.63
CA ILE A 614 -6.89 -23.39 -1.25
C ILE A 614 -5.55 -24.08 -1.52
N GLY A 615 -5.13 -24.09 -2.77
CA GLY A 615 -3.78 -24.48 -3.16
C GLY A 615 -2.82 -23.31 -3.02
N PHE A 616 -1.76 -23.49 -2.25
CA PHE A 616 -0.65 -22.56 -2.15
C PHE A 616 0.57 -23.16 -2.81
N GLY A 617 1.08 -22.48 -3.83
CA GLY A 617 2.41 -22.73 -4.34
C GLY A 617 3.39 -21.72 -3.78
N TYR A 618 4.60 -22.15 -3.47
CA TYR A 618 5.63 -21.27 -2.92
C TYR A 618 7.02 -21.64 -3.43
N ILE A 619 7.90 -20.65 -3.41
CA ILE A 619 9.32 -20.76 -3.67
C ILE A 619 9.99 -20.15 -2.44
N SER A 620 10.78 -20.96 -1.71
CA SER A 620 11.62 -20.46 -0.64
C SER A 620 13.01 -20.14 -1.20
N PRO A 621 13.39 -18.86 -1.33
CA PRO A 621 14.71 -18.48 -1.83
C PRO A 621 15.79 -18.92 -0.84
N ASP A 622 16.87 -19.53 -1.34
CA ASP A 622 18.10 -19.67 -0.57
C ASP A 622 19.14 -18.64 -1.03
N ARG A 623 20.36 -18.72 -0.47
CA ARG A 623 21.48 -17.84 -0.85
C ARG A 623 21.81 -17.85 -2.35
N ASN A 624 21.46 -18.92 -3.07
CA ASN A 624 21.78 -19.08 -4.50
C ASN A 624 20.59 -18.75 -5.42
N PHE A 625 19.48 -18.25 -4.86
CA PHE A 625 18.31 -17.93 -5.66
C PHE A 625 18.59 -16.75 -6.60
N ASN A 626 18.34 -16.94 -7.89
CA ASN A 626 18.56 -15.89 -8.89
C ASN A 626 17.40 -14.88 -8.89
N TRP A 627 17.49 -13.90 -8.00
CA TRP A 627 16.53 -12.80 -7.87
C TRP A 627 16.34 -12.02 -9.16
N ALA A 628 17.41 -11.77 -9.91
CA ALA A 628 17.33 -11.06 -11.19
C ALA A 628 16.52 -11.86 -12.23
N ALA A 629 16.67 -13.19 -12.27
CA ALA A 629 15.87 -14.03 -13.15
C ALA A 629 14.39 -13.98 -12.78
N TRP A 630 14.06 -14.04 -11.48
CA TRP A 630 12.69 -13.95 -11.02
C TRP A 630 12.04 -12.58 -11.24
N ARG A 631 12.77 -11.47 -11.00
CA ARG A 631 12.29 -10.11 -11.31
C ARG A 631 11.94 -9.93 -12.79
N ASN A 632 12.73 -10.54 -13.66
CA ASN A 632 12.49 -10.51 -15.11
C ASN A 632 11.35 -11.42 -15.55
N ASP A 633 11.17 -12.56 -14.87
CA ASP A 633 10.13 -13.55 -15.13
C ASP A 633 9.61 -14.13 -13.81
N HIS A 634 8.46 -13.65 -13.34
CA HIS A 634 7.81 -14.13 -12.12
C HIS A 634 7.37 -15.60 -12.18
N SER A 635 7.50 -16.27 -13.32
CA SER A 635 7.34 -17.73 -13.40
C SER A 635 8.64 -18.51 -13.15
N TYR A 636 9.79 -17.83 -13.05
CA TYR A 636 11.05 -18.45 -12.67
C TYR A 636 10.96 -19.04 -11.27
N HIS A 637 11.35 -20.31 -11.15
CA HIS A 637 11.27 -21.04 -9.88
C HIS A 637 12.57 -21.74 -9.52
N GLY A 638 13.59 -21.75 -10.38
CA GLY A 638 14.87 -22.40 -10.12
C GLY A 638 14.76 -23.87 -9.67
N HIS A 639 13.73 -24.59 -10.12
CA HIS A 639 13.34 -25.96 -9.67
C HIS A 639 12.93 -26.10 -8.18
N ARG A 640 12.56 -24.99 -7.53
CA ARG A 640 12.21 -24.92 -6.10
C ARG A 640 10.73 -24.65 -5.81
N ALA A 641 9.88 -24.67 -6.83
CA ALA A 641 8.44 -24.52 -6.60
C ALA A 641 7.90 -25.75 -5.86
N ARG A 642 7.29 -25.51 -4.71
CA ARG A 642 6.58 -26.50 -3.90
C ARG A 642 5.11 -26.11 -3.76
N TYR A 643 4.27 -27.06 -3.38
CA TYR A 643 2.86 -26.77 -3.09
C TYR A 643 2.32 -27.50 -1.89
N VAL A 644 1.26 -26.93 -1.36
CA VAL A 644 0.36 -27.55 -0.39
C VAL A 644 -1.08 -27.17 -0.71
N VAL A 645 -2.03 -28.00 -0.29
CA VAL A 645 -3.46 -27.72 -0.40
C VAL A 645 -4.03 -27.70 1.00
N LEU A 646 -4.51 -26.54 1.44
CA LEU A 646 -5.12 -26.37 2.74
C LEU A 646 -6.63 -26.55 2.68
N LYS A 647 -7.18 -27.17 3.71
CA LYS A 647 -8.61 -27.35 3.97
C LYS A 647 -9.06 -26.42 5.11
N ALA A 648 -10.37 -26.24 5.26
CA ALA A 648 -10.94 -25.50 6.39
C ALA A 648 -10.38 -26.00 7.74
N GLY A 649 -10.04 -25.08 8.63
CA GLY A 649 -9.37 -25.35 9.92
C GLY A 649 -7.84 -25.30 9.88
N GLN A 650 -7.22 -25.35 8.69
CA GLN A 650 -5.76 -25.33 8.55
C GLN A 650 -5.22 -23.93 8.33
N THR A 651 -4.05 -23.67 8.93
CA THR A 651 -3.34 -22.39 8.87
C THR A 651 -1.97 -22.58 8.23
N VAL A 652 -1.59 -21.70 7.31
CA VAL A 652 -0.20 -21.54 6.87
C VAL A 652 0.39 -20.25 7.44
N TYR A 653 1.66 -20.30 7.84
CA TYR A 653 2.51 -19.15 8.08
C TYR A 653 3.65 -19.12 7.06
N PHE A 654 3.73 -18.04 6.29
CA PHE A 654 4.81 -17.71 5.38
C PHE A 654 5.79 -16.73 6.04
N PRO A 655 7.07 -17.10 6.18
CA PRO A 655 8.09 -16.17 6.63
C PRO A 655 8.26 -14.96 5.67
N PRO A 656 8.79 -13.83 6.16
CA PRO A 656 9.14 -12.67 5.34
C PRO A 656 9.83 -13.03 4.01
N GLY A 657 9.36 -12.46 2.90
CA GLY A 657 9.96 -12.65 1.59
C GLY A 657 9.70 -14.01 0.94
N THR A 658 8.76 -14.80 1.46
CA THR A 658 8.32 -16.02 0.77
C THR A 658 7.60 -15.63 -0.52
N ILE A 659 8.15 -16.07 -1.65
CA ILE A 659 7.49 -15.94 -2.95
C ILE A 659 6.39 -16.98 -3.03
N HIS A 660 5.15 -16.57 -3.25
CA HIS A 660 4.01 -17.49 -3.26
C HIS A 660 2.97 -17.12 -4.32
N PHE A 661 2.13 -18.09 -4.65
CA PHE A 661 1.01 -17.99 -5.58
C PHE A 661 -0.14 -18.88 -5.12
N VAL A 662 -1.35 -18.56 -5.56
CA VAL A 662 -2.56 -19.22 -5.08
C VAL A 662 -3.33 -19.81 -6.24
N PHE A 663 -3.73 -21.07 -6.12
CA PHE A 663 -4.53 -21.77 -7.12
C PHE A 663 -5.76 -22.44 -6.49
N ARG A 664 -6.88 -22.38 -7.21
CA ARG A 664 -8.19 -22.86 -6.73
C ARG A 664 -8.88 -23.68 -7.81
N SER A 665 -9.57 -24.75 -7.41
CA SER A 665 -10.49 -25.45 -8.30
C SER A 665 -11.71 -24.57 -8.58
N ARG A 666 -12.29 -24.70 -9.78
CA ARG A 666 -13.54 -24.06 -10.17
C ARG A 666 -14.76 -24.57 -9.40
N LYS A 667 -14.66 -25.74 -8.75
CA LYS A 667 -15.78 -26.44 -8.10
C LYS A 667 -16.25 -25.80 -6.79
N GLU A 668 -15.39 -25.06 -6.10
CA GLU A 668 -15.68 -24.56 -4.74
C GLU A 668 -15.25 -23.10 -4.56
N GLN A 669 -16.07 -22.34 -3.82
CA GLN A 669 -15.71 -21.03 -3.32
C GLN A 669 -14.85 -21.19 -2.06
N THR A 670 -14.03 -20.18 -1.75
CA THR A 670 -13.14 -20.23 -0.59
C THR A 670 -13.28 -18.99 0.26
N PHE A 671 -13.27 -19.17 1.57
CA PHE A 671 -13.14 -18.11 2.55
C PHE A 671 -11.95 -18.38 3.45
N ALA A 672 -11.11 -17.37 3.68
CA ALA A 672 -9.99 -17.46 4.59
C ALA A 672 -9.86 -16.15 5.37
N ILE A 673 -9.24 -16.24 6.54
CA ILE A 673 -8.80 -15.07 7.32
C ILE A 673 -7.29 -15.11 7.28
N GLY A 674 -6.66 -13.94 7.19
CA GLY A 674 -5.23 -13.85 7.32
C GLY A 674 -4.82 -12.54 7.93
N GLY A 675 -3.52 -12.32 7.94
CA GLY A 675 -2.94 -11.13 8.54
C GLY A 675 -1.43 -11.18 8.50
N HIS A 676 -0.83 -10.07 8.93
CA HIS A 676 0.62 -9.96 9.01
C HIS A 676 1.12 -10.05 10.45
N VAL A 677 2.32 -10.58 10.60
CA VAL A 677 3.06 -10.68 11.86
C VAL A 677 4.52 -10.29 11.64
N LEU A 678 5.12 -9.65 12.63
CA LEU A 678 6.57 -9.41 12.66
C LEU A 678 7.15 -10.05 13.91
N GLN A 679 8.30 -10.69 13.71
CA GLN A 679 9.05 -11.35 14.76
C GLN A 679 10.26 -10.51 15.18
N TRP A 680 10.54 -10.43 16.48
CA TRP A 680 11.77 -9.81 16.98
C TRP A 680 13.01 -10.50 16.40
N SER A 681 12.99 -11.83 16.37
CA SER A 681 14.10 -12.65 15.86
C SER A 681 14.28 -12.62 14.34
N ASN A 682 13.48 -11.82 13.62
CA ASN A 682 13.42 -11.83 12.16
C ASN A 682 13.51 -10.42 11.56
N ILE A 683 13.90 -9.41 12.37
CA ILE A 683 14.04 -8.02 11.94
C ILE A 683 15.02 -7.89 10.77
N LEU A 684 16.17 -8.57 10.79
CA LEU A 684 17.13 -8.52 9.67
C LEU A 684 16.51 -8.99 8.35
N ARG A 685 15.75 -10.08 8.38
CA ARG A 685 15.06 -10.62 7.19
C ARG A 685 13.97 -9.67 6.71
N PHE A 686 13.18 -9.11 7.63
CA PHE A 686 12.21 -8.06 7.33
C PHE A 686 12.87 -6.85 6.65
N LEU A 687 13.98 -6.33 7.19
CA LEU A 687 14.70 -5.18 6.64
C LEU A 687 15.25 -5.47 5.24
N HIS A 688 15.79 -6.66 5.01
CA HIS A 688 16.24 -7.07 3.68
C HIS A 688 15.09 -7.04 2.67
N VAL A 689 13.97 -7.70 2.97
CA VAL A 689 12.82 -7.75 2.06
C VAL A 689 12.23 -6.36 1.82
N LEU A 690 12.17 -5.53 2.87
CA LEU A 690 11.69 -4.16 2.76
C LEU A 690 12.60 -3.32 1.86
N LYS A 691 13.92 -3.44 1.98
CA LYS A 691 14.89 -2.74 1.13
C LYS A 691 14.73 -3.15 -0.33
N GLU A 692 14.63 -4.45 -0.57
CA GLU A 692 14.38 -5.02 -1.89
C GLU A 692 13.12 -4.45 -2.54
N GLN A 693 12.01 -4.42 -1.79
CA GLN A 693 10.73 -3.88 -2.26
C GLN A 693 10.73 -2.36 -2.50
N GLU A 694 11.53 -1.59 -1.75
CA GLU A 694 11.71 -0.15 -2.01
C GLU A 694 12.51 0.11 -3.29
N THR A 695 13.42 -0.80 -3.67
CA THR A 695 14.28 -0.65 -4.85
C THR A 695 13.65 -1.17 -6.14
N ASP A 696 12.76 -2.15 -6.05
CA ASP A 696 12.08 -2.75 -7.20
C ASP A 696 10.60 -2.97 -6.87
N ASP A 697 9.74 -2.12 -7.42
CA ASP A 697 8.29 -2.24 -7.21
C ASP A 697 7.72 -3.52 -7.83
N THR A 698 8.41 -4.19 -8.77
CA THR A 698 7.86 -5.34 -9.50
C THR A 698 7.74 -6.61 -8.66
N VAL A 699 8.44 -6.68 -7.52
CA VAL A 699 8.56 -7.88 -6.68
C VAL A 699 7.42 -8.08 -5.67
N THR A 700 6.60 -7.07 -5.46
CA THR A 700 5.50 -7.06 -4.47
C THR A 700 4.14 -6.97 -5.17
N ASN A 701 3.10 -7.44 -4.49
CA ASN A 701 1.71 -7.26 -4.93
C ASN A 701 1.16 -5.84 -4.69
N GLU A 702 1.85 -5.04 -3.89
CA GLU A 702 1.47 -3.67 -3.52
C GLU A 702 2.65 -2.71 -3.64
N ASP A 703 2.36 -1.40 -3.77
CA ASP A 703 3.40 -0.38 -3.83
C ASP A 703 4.07 -0.20 -2.46
N VAL A 704 5.39 -0.39 -2.40
CA VAL A 704 6.21 -0.13 -1.21
C VAL A 704 7.07 1.10 -1.53
N THR A 705 6.80 2.19 -0.81
CA THR A 705 7.51 3.46 -0.99
C THR A 705 8.51 3.66 0.13
N THR A 706 9.52 4.52 -0.07
CA THR A 706 10.45 4.91 1.00
C THR A 706 9.72 5.43 2.25
N ALA A 707 8.60 6.14 2.06
CA ALA A 707 7.81 6.68 3.15
C ALA A 707 7.01 5.59 3.89
N SER A 708 6.38 4.66 3.17
CA SER A 708 5.65 3.55 3.78
C SER A 708 6.59 2.55 4.48
N GLY A 709 7.82 2.40 3.99
CA GLY A 709 8.86 1.66 4.69
C GLY A 709 9.36 2.38 5.95
N ALA A 710 9.59 3.69 5.89
CA ALA A 710 10.05 4.48 7.05
C ALA A 710 9.06 4.43 8.22
N PHE A 711 7.76 4.36 7.94
CA PHE A 711 6.70 4.18 8.94
C PHE A 711 6.96 2.96 9.86
N TRP A 712 7.55 1.89 9.32
CA TRP A 712 7.88 0.69 10.10
C TRP A 712 9.29 0.75 10.69
N ARG A 713 10.27 1.23 9.93
CA ARG A 713 11.68 1.24 10.37
C ARG A 713 11.94 2.19 11.54
N ASP A 714 11.36 3.39 11.52
CA ASP A 714 11.66 4.43 12.52
C ASP A 714 11.26 3.97 13.95
N PRO A 715 10.05 3.42 14.18
CA PRO A 715 9.69 2.85 15.48
C PRO A 715 10.54 1.63 15.86
N ILE A 716 10.83 0.75 14.91
CA ILE A 716 11.67 -0.44 15.16
C ILE A 716 13.07 -0.04 15.62
N MET A 717 13.65 1.02 15.05
CA MET A 717 14.95 1.55 15.49
C MET A 717 14.90 1.99 16.96
N GLY A 718 13.86 2.72 17.36
CA GLY A 718 13.67 3.13 18.75
C GLY A 718 13.49 1.95 19.70
N LEU A 719 12.66 0.98 19.31
CA LEU A 719 12.44 -0.24 20.08
C LEU A 719 13.72 -1.06 20.27
N VAL A 720 14.50 -1.26 19.20
CA VAL A 720 15.79 -1.99 19.27
C VAL A 720 16.77 -1.24 20.17
N GLN A 721 16.83 0.10 20.07
CA GLN A 721 17.69 0.93 20.91
C GLN A 721 17.36 0.78 22.40
N GLU A 722 16.09 0.79 22.80
CA GLU A 722 15.70 0.60 24.19
C GLU A 722 16.04 -0.82 24.68
N ARG A 723 15.82 -1.85 23.87
CA ARG A 723 16.22 -3.23 24.24
C ARG A 723 17.73 -3.37 24.44
N ILE A 724 18.55 -2.72 23.62
CA ILE A 724 20.01 -2.69 23.82
C ILE A 724 20.36 -2.02 25.15
N LYS A 725 19.73 -0.88 25.46
CA LYS A 725 19.96 -0.13 26.70
C LYS A 725 19.54 -0.90 27.95
N GLU A 726 18.47 -1.67 27.87
CA GLU A 726 17.98 -2.55 28.95
C GLU A 726 18.75 -3.88 29.05
N GLY A 727 19.62 -4.18 28.08
CA GLY A 727 20.30 -5.47 27.98
C GLY A 727 19.37 -6.63 27.56
N ALA A 728 18.17 -6.34 27.07
CA ALA A 728 17.13 -7.32 26.72
C ALA A 728 17.19 -7.74 25.24
N VAL A 729 18.36 -8.16 24.77
CA VAL A 729 18.70 -8.38 23.35
C VAL A 729 18.56 -9.81 22.87
N GLU A 730 18.21 -10.75 23.73
CA GLU A 730 18.16 -12.19 23.46
C GLU A 730 17.18 -12.51 22.33
N MET A 731 15.98 -11.91 22.35
CA MET A 731 14.97 -12.07 21.28
C MET A 731 15.40 -11.46 19.95
N LEU A 732 16.39 -10.55 19.95
CA LEU A 732 16.96 -9.99 18.72
C LEU A 732 18.06 -10.88 18.13
N GLY A 733 18.47 -11.95 18.82
CA GLY A 733 19.63 -12.77 18.46
C GLY A 733 20.92 -12.38 19.20
N GLY A 734 20.83 -11.59 20.28
CA GLY A 734 21.96 -11.13 21.06
C GLY A 734 22.48 -9.74 20.68
N LEU A 735 23.48 -9.26 21.42
CA LEU A 735 23.96 -7.88 21.33
C LEU A 735 24.60 -7.57 19.96
N GLU A 736 25.32 -8.52 19.38
CA GLU A 736 25.96 -8.37 18.06
C GLU A 736 24.91 -8.15 16.96
N VAL A 737 23.88 -9.01 16.92
CA VAL A 737 22.77 -8.89 15.96
C VAL A 737 21.98 -7.60 16.19
N ALA A 738 21.72 -7.22 17.45
CA ALA A 738 21.04 -5.98 17.78
C ALA A 738 21.81 -4.74 17.29
N ASN A 739 23.13 -4.70 17.50
CA ASN A 739 23.98 -3.61 16.99
C ASN A 739 23.99 -3.57 15.46
N ARG A 740 24.05 -4.73 14.80
CA ARG A 740 23.96 -4.80 13.34
C ARG A 740 22.63 -4.27 12.80
N ILE A 741 21.51 -4.62 13.45
CA ILE A 741 20.19 -4.07 13.12
C ILE A 741 20.21 -2.53 13.23
N MET A 742 20.77 -1.99 14.32
CA MET A 742 20.90 -0.55 14.51
C MET A 742 21.75 0.12 13.43
N ASP A 743 22.86 -0.50 13.04
CA ASP A 743 23.75 0.04 12.00
C ASP A 743 23.06 0.08 10.65
N ILE A 744 22.28 -0.94 10.30
CA ILE A 744 21.48 -0.97 9.07
C ILE A 744 20.42 0.15 9.10
N LEU A 745 19.69 0.28 10.20
CA LEU A 745 18.63 1.28 10.34
C LEU A 745 19.17 2.72 10.28
N LYS A 746 20.31 2.99 10.91
CA LYS A 746 20.99 4.30 10.88
C LYS A 746 21.52 4.67 9.50
N ASN A 747 21.98 3.68 8.74
CA ASN A 747 22.60 3.86 7.42
C ASN A 747 21.68 3.37 6.29
N TRP A 748 20.36 3.44 6.46
CA TRP A 748 19.38 2.81 5.56
C TRP A 748 19.58 3.17 4.09
N GLU A 749 19.86 4.44 3.78
CA GLU A 749 20.01 4.89 2.39
C GLU A 749 21.22 4.25 1.69
N ASP A 750 22.33 4.13 2.42
CA ASP A 750 23.62 3.66 1.90
C ASP A 750 23.84 2.15 2.13
N CYS A 751 22.92 1.46 2.80
CA CYS A 751 23.06 0.03 3.07
C CYS A 751 22.81 -0.80 1.80
N ASP A 752 23.80 -1.61 1.42
CA ASP A 752 23.68 -2.73 0.48
C ASP A 752 23.45 -3.99 1.31
N LEU A 753 22.20 -4.24 1.70
CA LEU A 753 21.83 -5.39 2.51
C LEU A 753 21.55 -6.57 1.60
N LYS A 754 22.41 -7.59 1.62
CA LYS A 754 22.23 -8.80 0.82
C LYS A 754 21.60 -9.91 1.64
N MET A 755 20.92 -10.84 0.97
CA MET A 755 20.29 -11.96 1.65
C MET A 755 21.32 -12.83 2.38
N GLU A 756 22.53 -12.91 1.84
CA GLU A 756 23.70 -13.57 2.44
C GLU A 756 24.00 -13.04 3.85
N ASP A 757 23.96 -11.70 4.03
CA ASP A 757 24.23 -11.04 5.31
C ASP A 757 23.22 -11.41 6.40
N VAL A 758 21.99 -11.78 6.01
CA VAL A 758 20.94 -12.21 6.95
C VAL A 758 21.15 -13.64 7.42
N PHE A 759 21.76 -14.48 6.58
CA PHE A 759 22.01 -15.88 6.90
C PHE A 759 23.35 -16.11 7.63
N ASP A 760 24.31 -15.18 7.55
CA ASP A 760 25.65 -15.32 8.18
C ASP A 760 25.67 -14.95 9.68
N LEU A 761 24.56 -14.40 10.20
CA LEU A 761 24.42 -13.95 11.59
C LEU A 761 23.50 -14.83 12.45
N LYS A 762 23.03 -15.96 11.89
CA LYS A 762 22.30 -17.02 12.61
C LYS A 762 23.21 -18.21 12.84
#